data_AF-A0A6N7VK11-F1
#
_entry.id   AF-A0A6N7VK11-F1
#
_cell.length_a   1.000
_cell.length_b   1.000
_cell.length_c   1.000
_cell.angle_alpha   90.00
_cell.angle_beta   90.00
_cell.angle_gamma   90.00
#
_symmetry.space_group_name_H-M   'P 1'
#
loop_
_entity.id
_entity.type
_entity.pdbx_description
1 polymer ?
#
loop_
_entity_poly.entity_id
_entity_poly.type
_entity_poly.pdbx_seq_one_letter_code
_entity_poly.pdbx_strand_id
1 'polypeptide(L)'
;MTTEQTLDLLLQQMPDHLPGGVLIYRDNKREEILYANPWLLSMFGCSSFDDFLELTGGSFVTLVHPEDREQVERDIRQQIAGSRSKLDFVNYRVIRKDGSVRRVEEFGHRVFIPGVGAVFYVFFLDNDTKYKIYDTDSLTGLPGKTRFIRHASMVLALAAHDPKAPKMALVYVNIHNFNQYNLRNGSEKGNQFLVRMTEVLRENFPNKLISRFMDDHFVVLTTLPSLEKQISVISSQIHGLYDSSWLDVKFGIYPVEDDTIPVESACGMAQMACDSIKDIPDRHVCFYTKTMGEARDLRNYVIDHFREALEKHWIQVYFQPVVRTISGTLASVEALSRWMDPEKGMISPGIFIPILEESRQIRKLDLYVLEEICRLYRFQQEQGKVVIPASFNLSRMDFFQGSIFEDVEEIRKRYQVPRNMLYVEITESVFVHEGDVLHQEIQRFRQAGYEVWMDDFGSGYSSLNTLKNYSFDEIKIDMAFLSQFTEKSQNIIKAIIRMAKKIGIHTLMEGVETREQAEFARSIGCELIQGYYYGRPMSFEELKQMYREKRWQVETPELRQYYGKLGSIDFLTDRPMAVAEVAGNRFRYLFANEEYRNTIQAAGMESLRQTEVFVNALAGPISKNIHSFLHDVIHTSSEKTLTYTVNGRYMRLEASYLASHDKHHLLLLYLTNFTIQEDQNASDSLDWVNRNLLYLYQNVSLVDMENDTAVPLVMNSPYRKYFYQKRTGIQDIVQQYTRTMIHPEDQERFLTFNELDSMMGRIRKSPEGMISGGFRTLGNDGEYHWDIHSIFPAIRKGKVYLLYTARHFPKANA
;
A
#
# COMPACT_ATOMS: atom_id res chain seq x y z
N MET A 1 -34.53 79.69 4.06
CA MET A 1 -33.73 79.66 2.83
C MET A 1 -34.51 78.87 1.80
N THR A 2 -34.59 79.35 0.55
CA THR A 2 -35.11 78.55 -0.57
C THR A 2 -34.15 77.37 -0.86
N THR A 3 -34.61 76.32 -1.53
CA THR A 3 -33.75 75.19 -1.93
C THR A 3 -32.51 75.66 -2.70
N GLU A 4 -32.66 76.70 -3.50
CA GLU A 4 -31.60 77.34 -4.29
C GLU A 4 -30.59 78.08 -3.39
N GLN A 5 -31.07 78.86 -2.40
CA GLN A 5 -30.20 79.51 -1.41
C GLN A 5 -29.47 78.50 -0.52
N THR A 6 -30.12 77.38 -0.17
CA THR A 6 -29.49 76.30 0.59
C THR A 6 -28.43 75.60 -0.25
N LEU A 7 -28.68 75.35 -1.54
CA LEU A 7 -27.71 74.75 -2.45
C LEU A 7 -26.50 75.66 -2.65
N ASP A 8 -26.71 76.97 -2.83
CA ASP A 8 -25.62 77.94 -2.94
C ASP A 8 -24.78 78.00 -1.66
N LEU A 9 -25.41 77.98 -0.48
CA LEU A 9 -24.71 77.95 0.79
C LEU A 9 -23.92 76.64 0.98
N LEU A 10 -24.50 75.50 0.59
CA LEU A 10 -23.82 74.20 0.62
C LEU A 10 -22.64 74.15 -0.36
N LEU A 11 -22.78 74.70 -1.57
CA LEU A 11 -21.69 74.76 -2.55
C LEU A 11 -20.57 75.70 -2.10
N GLN A 12 -20.89 76.81 -1.41
CA GLN A 12 -19.90 77.71 -0.82
C GLN A 12 -19.16 77.08 0.36
N GLN A 13 -19.83 76.27 1.18
CA GLN A 13 -19.23 75.61 2.35
C GLN A 13 -18.62 74.23 2.03
N MET A 14 -18.93 73.64 0.87
CA MET A 14 -18.46 72.31 0.48
C MET A 14 -16.94 72.14 0.64
N PRO A 15 -16.09 73.09 0.19
CA PRO A 15 -14.63 72.91 0.29
C PRO A 15 -14.11 72.85 1.74
N ASP A 16 -14.81 73.50 2.67
CA ASP A 16 -14.45 73.56 4.10
C ASP A 16 -14.77 72.25 4.83
N HIS A 17 -15.65 71.43 4.24
CA HIS A 17 -16.13 70.18 4.83
C HIS A 17 -15.68 68.92 4.07
N LEU A 18 -14.82 69.05 3.05
CA LEU A 18 -14.25 67.89 2.35
C LEU A 18 -13.27 67.12 3.26
N PRO A 19 -13.30 65.76 3.26
CA PRO A 19 -12.44 64.93 4.11
C PRO A 19 -11.00 64.80 3.59
N GLY A 20 -10.48 65.82 2.91
CA GLY A 20 -9.13 65.88 2.36
C GLY A 20 -8.80 67.25 1.79
N GLY A 21 -7.54 67.42 1.41
CA GLY A 21 -7.02 68.69 0.94
C GLY A 21 -7.31 68.86 -0.55
N VAL A 22 -7.81 70.03 -0.95
CA VAL A 22 -7.99 70.35 -2.37
C VAL A 22 -7.02 71.46 -2.72
N LEU A 23 -6.25 71.25 -3.79
CA LEU A 23 -5.38 72.23 -4.40
C LEU A 23 -5.77 72.41 -5.87
N ILE A 24 -5.77 73.65 -6.34
CA ILE A 24 -5.88 73.94 -7.77
C ILE A 24 -4.67 74.77 -8.16
N TYR A 25 -3.97 74.36 -9.22
CA TYR A 25 -2.85 75.13 -9.77
C TYR A 25 -2.86 75.14 -11.30
N ARG A 26 -2.22 76.14 -11.91
CA ARG A 26 -2.18 76.28 -13.37
C ARG A 26 -1.23 75.27 -14.00
N ASP A 27 -1.65 74.69 -15.11
CA ASP A 27 -0.77 73.92 -16.00
C ASP A 27 0.08 74.90 -16.84
N ASN A 28 1.13 75.44 -16.23
CA ASN A 28 2.11 76.31 -16.86
C ASN A 28 3.50 76.11 -16.24
N LYS A 29 4.54 76.72 -16.82
CA LYS A 29 5.93 76.57 -16.33
C LYS A 29 6.17 77.01 -14.87
N ARG A 30 5.26 77.79 -14.27
CA ARG A 30 5.37 78.26 -12.89
C ARG A 30 4.53 77.44 -11.91
N GLU A 31 3.65 76.57 -12.42
CA GLU A 31 2.72 75.76 -11.62
C GLU A 31 2.01 76.57 -10.53
N GLU A 32 1.50 77.74 -10.92
CA GLU A 32 0.96 78.75 -10.00
C GLU A 32 -0.26 78.21 -9.23
N ILE A 33 -0.20 78.22 -7.91
CA ILE A 33 -1.28 77.81 -7.01
C ILE A 33 -2.40 78.86 -7.05
N LEU A 34 -3.60 78.42 -7.39
CA LEU A 34 -4.81 79.25 -7.49
C LEU A 34 -5.73 79.13 -6.29
N TYR A 35 -5.73 77.97 -5.64
CA TYR A 35 -6.65 77.69 -4.54
C TYR A 35 -6.13 76.55 -3.67
N ALA A 36 -6.32 76.67 -2.35
CA ALA A 36 -6.18 75.60 -1.38
C ALA A 36 -7.32 75.68 -0.36
N ASN A 37 -7.99 74.56 -0.07
CA ASN A 37 -9.05 74.55 0.95
C ASN A 37 -8.49 74.58 2.39
N PRO A 38 -9.29 74.94 3.41
CA PRO A 38 -8.81 75.05 4.79
C PRO A 38 -8.19 73.78 5.36
N TRP A 39 -8.65 72.60 4.91
CA TRP A 39 -8.05 71.32 5.30
C TRP A 39 -6.58 71.25 4.89
N LEU A 40 -6.27 71.61 3.63
CA LEU A 40 -4.91 71.59 3.11
C LEU A 40 -4.04 72.62 3.85
N LEU A 41 -4.56 73.82 4.10
CA LEU A 41 -3.88 74.86 4.87
C LEU A 41 -3.49 74.34 6.27
N SER A 42 -4.44 73.70 6.97
CA SER A 42 -4.20 73.07 8.27
C SER A 42 -3.15 71.95 8.21
N MET A 43 -3.17 71.14 7.15
CA MET A 43 -2.18 70.08 6.93
C MET A 43 -0.76 70.65 6.75
N PHE A 44 -0.60 71.81 6.14
CA PHE A 44 0.69 72.49 6.01
C PHE A 44 1.06 73.36 7.22
N GLY A 45 0.15 73.50 8.20
CA GLY A 45 0.33 74.36 9.37
C GLY A 45 0.20 75.85 9.06
N CYS A 46 -0.46 76.20 7.96
CA CYS A 46 -0.70 77.58 7.53
C CYS A 46 -2.03 78.10 8.08
N SER A 47 -2.06 79.36 8.50
CA SER A 47 -3.26 79.98 9.08
C SER A 47 -4.17 80.65 8.05
N SER A 48 -3.66 80.93 6.84
CA SER A 48 -4.41 81.51 5.73
C SER A 48 -3.85 81.02 4.38
N PHE A 49 -4.58 81.31 3.29
CA PHE A 49 -4.10 81.02 1.94
C PHE A 49 -2.86 81.84 1.57
N ASP A 50 -2.79 83.11 2.01
CA ASP A 50 -1.61 83.96 1.79
C ASP A 50 -0.36 83.39 2.49
N ASP A 51 -0.53 82.86 3.71
CA ASP A 51 0.54 82.19 4.46
C ASP A 51 1.04 80.93 3.74
N PHE A 52 0.12 80.20 3.10
CA PHE A 52 0.44 79.03 2.29
C PHE A 52 1.15 79.41 0.98
N LEU A 53 0.78 80.53 0.35
CA LEU A 53 1.50 81.05 -0.82
C LEU A 53 2.92 81.51 -0.46
N GLU A 54 3.12 82.11 0.72
CA GLU A 54 4.44 82.50 1.20
C GLU A 54 5.35 81.28 1.45
N LEU A 55 4.82 80.24 2.11
CA LEU A 55 5.53 78.99 2.34
C LEU A 55 5.98 78.32 1.03
N THR A 56 5.12 78.35 0.02
CA THR A 56 5.32 77.66 -1.25
C THR A 56 5.97 78.55 -2.32
N GLY A 57 6.17 79.84 -2.07
CA GLY A 57 6.49 80.78 -3.15
C GLY A 57 5.46 80.77 -4.29
N GLY A 58 4.22 80.35 -4.00
CA GLY A 58 3.09 80.30 -4.93
C GLY A 58 3.14 79.20 -6.00
N SER A 59 3.98 78.17 -5.87
CA SER A 59 4.17 77.13 -6.87
C SER A 59 3.95 75.73 -6.31
N PHE A 60 3.40 74.80 -7.12
CA PHE A 60 3.23 73.41 -6.70
C PHE A 60 4.55 72.69 -6.43
N VAL A 61 5.57 72.86 -7.29
CA VAL A 61 6.87 72.17 -7.18
C VAL A 61 7.58 72.34 -5.82
N THR A 62 7.33 73.46 -5.14
CA THR A 62 7.96 73.77 -3.86
C THR A 62 7.29 73.06 -2.68
N LEU A 63 6.04 72.61 -2.83
CA LEU A 63 5.36 71.73 -1.87
C LEU A 63 6.09 70.40 -1.76
N VAL A 64 6.59 69.91 -2.89
CA VAL A 64 7.26 68.61 -3.02
C VAL A 64 8.67 68.70 -2.43
N HIS A 65 9.00 67.74 -1.58
CA HIS A 65 10.34 67.58 -1.01
C HIS A 65 11.38 67.50 -2.14
N PRO A 66 12.53 68.20 -2.05
CA PRO A 66 13.49 68.32 -3.16
C PRO A 66 13.91 67.00 -3.80
N GLU A 67 14.09 65.95 -3.00
CA GLU A 67 14.45 64.60 -3.48
C GLU A 67 13.35 63.89 -4.28
N ASP A 68 12.08 64.28 -4.10
CA ASP A 68 10.93 63.60 -4.73
C ASP A 68 10.48 64.31 -6.03
N ARG A 69 10.97 65.53 -6.31
CA ARG A 69 10.49 66.39 -7.40
C ARG A 69 10.56 65.75 -8.78
N GLU A 70 11.72 65.17 -9.13
CA GLU A 70 11.89 64.53 -10.45
C GLU A 70 10.98 63.30 -10.61
N GLN A 71 10.74 62.57 -9.53
CA GLN A 71 9.83 61.41 -9.54
C GLN A 71 8.38 61.87 -9.73
N VAL A 72 7.94 62.84 -8.93
CA VAL A 72 6.57 63.38 -9.00
C VAL A 72 6.27 63.98 -10.36
N GLU A 73 7.19 64.74 -10.94
CA GLU A 73 7.01 65.32 -12.28
C GLU A 73 6.88 64.23 -13.36
N ARG A 74 7.66 63.14 -13.26
CA ARG A 74 7.53 62.00 -14.18
C ARG A 74 6.19 61.30 -14.02
N ASP A 75 5.75 61.06 -12.79
CA ASP A 75 4.52 60.34 -12.50
C ASP A 75 3.30 61.14 -12.98
N ILE A 76 3.25 62.44 -12.72
CA ILE A 76 2.20 63.34 -13.22
C ILE A 76 2.16 63.34 -14.75
N ARG A 77 3.33 63.41 -15.43
CA ARG A 77 3.38 63.35 -16.90
C ARG A 77 2.88 62.03 -17.46
N GLN A 78 3.19 60.90 -16.81
CA GLN A 78 2.68 59.59 -17.21
C GLN A 78 1.17 59.48 -17.03
N GLN A 79 0.63 60.01 -15.93
CA GLN A 79 -0.81 60.04 -15.68
C GLN A 79 -1.58 60.85 -16.73
N ILE A 80 -1.04 61.98 -17.18
CA ILE A 80 -1.63 62.80 -18.25
C ILE A 80 -1.62 62.06 -19.60
N ALA A 81 -0.63 61.21 -19.85
CA ALA A 81 -0.49 60.45 -21.08
C ALA A 81 -1.33 59.16 -21.13
N GLY A 82 -1.83 58.66 -19.99
CA GLY A 82 -2.63 57.44 -19.88
C GLY A 82 -4.13 57.63 -20.15
N SER A 83 -4.84 56.58 -20.58
CA SER A 83 -6.29 56.60 -20.77
C SER A 83 -7.03 56.89 -19.45
N ARG A 84 -8.08 57.72 -19.51
CA ARG A 84 -8.97 58.24 -18.42
C ARG A 84 -9.52 57.23 -17.38
N SER A 85 -9.18 55.95 -17.44
CA SER A 85 -9.72 54.87 -16.60
C SER A 85 -8.76 54.31 -15.53
N LYS A 86 -7.58 54.90 -15.33
CA LYS A 86 -6.72 54.57 -14.19
C LYS A 86 -6.68 55.72 -13.19
N LEU A 87 -7.19 55.49 -11.98
CA LEU A 87 -6.95 56.33 -10.82
C LEU A 87 -5.55 56.01 -10.29
N ASP A 88 -4.53 56.54 -10.95
CA ASP A 88 -3.16 56.42 -10.48
C ASP A 88 -2.91 57.50 -9.41
N PHE A 89 -2.23 57.13 -8.33
CA PHE A 89 -1.89 58.02 -7.22
C PHE A 89 -0.38 58.30 -7.23
N VAL A 90 0.01 59.53 -6.89
CA VAL A 90 1.41 59.91 -6.72
C VAL A 90 1.71 60.05 -5.23
N ASN A 91 2.73 59.31 -4.76
CA ASN A 91 3.10 59.26 -3.34
C ASN A 91 4.44 59.98 -3.12
N TYR A 92 4.45 61.07 -2.35
CA TYR A 92 5.66 61.84 -2.13
C TYR A 92 5.66 62.59 -0.79
N ARG A 93 6.81 63.13 -0.42
CA ARG A 93 6.98 63.92 0.80
C ARG A 93 6.68 65.39 0.53
N VAL A 94 5.97 66.03 1.46
CA VAL A 94 5.75 67.48 1.51
C VAL A 94 6.36 68.07 2.77
N ILE A 95 6.74 69.35 2.69
CA ILE A 95 7.37 70.08 3.80
C ILE A 95 6.34 71.04 4.39
N ARG A 96 6.10 70.93 5.71
CA ARG A 96 5.20 71.80 6.47
C ARG A 96 5.89 73.09 6.88
N LYS A 97 5.11 74.09 7.31
CA LYS A 97 5.62 75.39 7.78
C LYS A 97 6.59 75.30 8.97
N ASP A 98 6.43 74.29 9.82
CA ASP A 98 7.31 74.01 10.95
C ASP A 98 8.60 73.24 10.58
N GLY A 99 8.81 72.98 9.27
CA GLY A 99 9.95 72.22 8.76
C GLY A 99 9.78 70.69 8.86
N SER A 100 8.70 70.19 9.45
CA SER A 100 8.43 68.75 9.50
C SER A 100 8.01 68.23 8.12
N VAL A 101 8.42 67.00 7.83
CA VAL A 101 8.13 66.33 6.55
C VAL A 101 6.99 65.34 6.75
N ARG A 102 5.98 65.38 5.87
CA ARG A 102 4.88 64.39 5.83
C ARG A 102 4.83 63.70 4.49
N ARG A 103 4.42 62.42 4.47
CA ARG A 103 4.07 61.75 3.22
C ARG A 103 2.61 61.99 2.89
N VAL A 104 2.36 62.40 1.66
CA VAL A 104 1.01 62.58 1.13
C VAL A 104 0.84 61.69 -0.08
N GLU A 105 -0.42 61.34 -0.32
CA GLU A 105 -0.82 60.76 -1.58
C GLU A 105 -1.73 61.75 -2.29
N GLU A 106 -1.37 62.00 -3.55
CA GLU A 106 -2.05 62.91 -4.43
C GLU A 106 -2.73 62.14 -5.55
N PHE A 107 -3.97 62.50 -5.85
CA PHE A 107 -4.51 62.23 -7.18
C PHE A 107 -5.06 63.52 -7.75
N GLY A 108 -4.81 63.72 -9.04
CA GLY A 108 -5.26 64.91 -9.73
C GLY A 108 -5.67 64.61 -11.15
N HIS A 109 -6.43 65.52 -11.72
CA HIS A 109 -6.74 65.48 -13.14
C HIS A 109 -6.67 66.87 -13.74
N ARG A 110 -6.31 66.91 -15.02
CA ARG A 110 -6.16 68.13 -15.79
C ARG A 110 -7.49 68.51 -16.42
N VAL A 111 -7.96 69.72 -16.14
CA VAL A 111 -9.22 70.26 -16.67
C VAL A 111 -8.94 71.56 -17.40
N PHE A 112 -9.65 71.79 -18.51
CA PHE A 112 -9.65 73.09 -19.19
C PHE A 112 -10.90 73.87 -18.80
N ILE A 113 -10.72 75.03 -18.15
CA ILE A 113 -11.81 75.92 -17.76
C ILE A 113 -11.85 77.11 -18.72
N PRO A 114 -12.99 77.35 -19.42
CA PRO A 114 -13.16 78.53 -20.27
C PRO A 114 -12.88 79.83 -19.49
N GLY A 115 -11.99 80.68 -20.02
CA GLY A 115 -11.58 81.94 -19.39
C GLY A 115 -10.44 81.85 -18.37
N VAL A 116 -10.14 80.66 -17.84
CA VAL A 116 -9.03 80.44 -16.89
C VAL A 116 -7.86 79.70 -17.55
N GLY A 117 -8.13 78.76 -18.47
CA GLY A 117 -7.12 77.93 -19.13
C GLY A 117 -7.03 76.52 -18.54
N ALA A 118 -5.91 75.83 -18.78
CA ALA A 118 -5.66 74.50 -18.23
C ALA A 118 -5.21 74.59 -16.76
N VAL A 119 -5.87 73.83 -15.89
CA VAL A 119 -5.59 73.75 -14.45
C VAL A 119 -5.58 72.28 -14.00
N PHE A 120 -4.81 72.00 -12.95
CA PHE A 120 -4.86 70.74 -12.24
C PHE A 120 -5.79 70.87 -11.04
N TYR A 121 -6.76 69.96 -10.93
CA TYR A 121 -7.52 69.74 -9.71
C TYR A 121 -6.88 68.59 -8.97
N VAL A 122 -6.42 68.87 -7.77
CA VAL A 122 -5.61 67.96 -6.99
C VAL A 122 -6.24 67.72 -5.65
N PHE A 123 -6.34 66.44 -5.27
CA PHE A 123 -6.83 66.02 -3.97
C PHE A 123 -5.69 65.35 -3.19
N PHE A 124 -5.43 65.88 -2.01
CA PHE A 124 -4.44 65.41 -1.04
C PHE A 124 -5.11 64.58 0.04
N LEU A 125 -4.56 63.39 0.28
CA LEU A 125 -4.84 62.58 1.46
C LEU A 125 -3.58 62.48 2.31
N ASP A 126 -3.72 62.78 3.60
CA ASP A 126 -2.70 62.40 4.58
C ASP A 126 -2.72 60.87 4.69
N ASN A 127 -1.55 60.24 4.58
CA ASN A 127 -1.42 58.80 4.62
C ASN A 127 -2.04 58.23 5.91
N ASP A 128 -1.87 58.91 7.05
CA ASP A 128 -2.49 58.51 8.33
C ASP A 128 -4.03 58.57 8.34
N THR A 129 -4.63 59.44 7.53
CA THR A 129 -6.09 59.53 7.37
C THR A 129 -6.61 58.46 6.41
N LYS A 130 -5.85 58.11 5.36
CA LYS A 130 -6.13 56.96 4.49
C LYS A 130 -6.13 55.63 5.27
N TYR A 131 -5.18 55.42 6.18
CA TYR A 131 -5.13 54.19 7.01
C TYR A 131 -6.34 54.03 7.95
N LYS A 132 -6.99 55.14 8.35
CA LYS A 132 -8.23 55.09 9.14
C LYS A 132 -9.47 54.81 8.28
N ILE A 133 -9.46 55.20 7.00
CA ILE A 133 -10.62 55.15 6.10
C ILE A 133 -10.62 53.90 5.20
N TYR A 134 -9.45 53.41 4.74
CA TYR A 134 -9.37 52.40 3.68
C TYR A 134 -8.99 50.98 4.11
N ASP A 135 -8.48 50.77 5.33
CA ASP A 135 -8.19 49.42 5.85
C ASP A 135 -9.24 48.99 6.88
N THR A 136 -10.51 49.18 6.50
CA THR A 136 -11.69 48.67 7.18
C THR A 136 -12.52 47.93 6.15
N ASP A 137 -12.84 46.66 6.42
CA ASP A 137 -13.66 45.84 5.56
C ASP A 137 -15.06 46.45 5.43
N SER A 138 -15.48 46.79 4.22
CA SER A 138 -16.73 47.50 3.96
C SER A 138 -17.98 46.67 4.28
N LEU A 139 -17.84 45.34 4.34
CA LEU A 139 -18.94 44.43 4.65
C LEU A 139 -19.15 44.29 6.17
N THR A 140 -18.08 44.01 6.92
CA THR A 140 -18.15 43.70 8.36
C THR A 140 -17.86 44.90 9.27
N GLY A 141 -17.29 45.97 8.72
CA GLY A 141 -16.79 47.11 9.47
C GLY A 141 -15.60 46.80 10.37
N LEU A 142 -14.99 45.62 10.24
CA LEU A 142 -13.78 45.25 10.98
C LEU A 142 -12.53 45.88 10.35
N PRO A 143 -11.48 46.17 11.13
CA PRO A 143 -10.15 46.45 10.62
C PRO A 143 -9.68 45.40 9.60
N GLY A 144 -9.03 45.83 8.53
CA GLY A 144 -8.29 44.94 7.63
C GLY A 144 -6.94 44.50 8.20
N LYS A 145 -6.22 43.66 7.44
CA LYS A 145 -4.98 43.00 7.86
C LYS A 145 -3.91 43.99 8.36
N THR A 146 -3.70 45.10 7.65
CA THR A 146 -2.59 46.02 7.92
C THR A 146 -2.76 46.74 9.26
N ARG A 147 -3.97 47.23 9.52
CA ARG A 147 -4.39 47.94 10.73
C ARG A 147 -4.35 47.01 11.93
N PHE A 148 -4.80 45.76 11.75
CA PHE A 148 -4.70 44.74 12.77
C PHE A 148 -3.25 44.48 13.17
N ILE A 149 -2.35 44.18 12.22
CA ILE A 149 -0.95 43.87 12.49
C ILE A 149 -0.28 45.02 13.27
N ARG A 150 -0.50 46.27 12.85
CA ARG A 150 0.06 47.44 13.53
C ARG A 150 -0.46 47.58 14.96
N HIS A 151 -1.78 47.49 15.16
CA HIS A 151 -2.39 47.63 16.47
C HIS A 151 -2.01 46.49 17.42
N ALA A 152 -2.03 45.27 16.91
CA ALA A 152 -1.59 44.09 17.64
C ALA A 152 -0.10 44.19 18.03
N SER A 153 0.76 44.69 17.14
CA SER A 153 2.19 44.90 17.45
C SER A 153 2.38 45.88 18.61
N MET A 154 1.63 46.99 18.60
CA MET A 154 1.68 47.96 19.72
C MET A 154 1.16 47.35 21.03
N VAL A 155 0.03 46.62 20.99
CA VAL A 155 -0.55 45.98 22.18
C VAL A 155 0.40 44.93 22.76
N LEU A 156 1.01 44.10 21.92
CA LEU A 156 1.96 43.08 22.35
C LEU A 156 3.25 43.68 22.90
N ALA A 157 3.80 44.72 22.27
CA ALA A 157 4.97 45.43 22.78
C ALA A 157 4.72 46.06 24.16
N LEU A 158 3.54 46.64 24.37
CA LEU A 158 3.15 47.19 25.68
C LEU A 158 2.99 46.08 26.73
N ALA A 159 2.39 44.94 26.36
CA ALA A 159 2.21 43.80 27.26
C ALA A 159 3.54 43.13 27.64
N ALA A 160 4.51 43.06 26.74
CA ALA A 160 5.83 42.47 26.99
C ALA A 160 6.61 43.20 28.10
N HIS A 161 6.38 44.50 28.28
CA HIS A 161 7.03 45.31 29.31
C HIS A 161 6.33 45.30 30.68
N ASP A 162 5.16 44.65 30.82
CA ASP A 162 4.43 44.51 32.08
C ASP A 162 4.37 43.04 32.54
N PRO A 163 5.12 42.64 33.60
CA PRO A 163 5.09 41.28 34.14
C PRO A 163 3.71 40.84 34.66
N LYS A 164 2.78 41.77 34.88
CA LYS A 164 1.41 41.49 35.32
C LYS A 164 0.42 41.42 34.16
N ALA A 165 0.84 41.69 32.93
CA ALA A 165 -0.03 41.59 31.78
C ALA A 165 -0.50 40.13 31.58
N PRO A 166 -1.77 39.90 31.20
CA PRO A 166 -2.25 38.57 30.91
C PRO A 166 -1.54 38.00 29.68
N LYS A 167 -1.27 36.69 29.68
CA LYS A 167 -0.71 36.01 28.50
C LYS A 167 -1.64 36.22 27.30
N MET A 168 -1.08 36.62 26.17
CA MET A 168 -1.81 36.95 24.96
C MET A 168 -1.79 35.77 23.96
N ALA A 169 -2.77 35.73 23.07
CA ALA A 169 -2.89 34.73 22.03
C ALA A 169 -3.49 35.34 20.75
N LEU A 170 -2.97 34.92 19.61
CA LEU A 170 -3.56 35.18 18.29
C LEU A 170 -4.42 33.99 17.89
N VAL A 171 -5.66 34.27 17.49
CA VAL A 171 -6.62 33.28 17.01
C VAL A 171 -6.91 33.57 15.55
N TYR A 172 -6.59 32.61 14.68
CA TYR A 172 -6.99 32.61 13.29
C TYR A 172 -8.27 31.80 13.14
N VAL A 173 -9.23 32.32 12.39
CA VAL A 173 -10.55 31.71 12.19
C VAL A 173 -10.79 31.55 10.70
N ASN A 174 -11.13 30.34 10.27
CA ASN A 174 -11.46 30.01 8.88
C ASN A 174 -12.84 29.34 8.80
N ILE A 175 -13.67 29.75 7.83
CA ILE A 175 -14.97 29.14 7.56
C ILE A 175 -14.82 28.12 6.44
N HIS A 176 -14.78 26.85 6.79
CA HIS A 176 -14.65 25.78 5.81
C HIS A 176 -15.91 25.65 4.92
N ASN A 177 -15.72 25.30 3.64
CA ASN A 177 -16.75 25.22 2.60
C ASN A 177 -17.52 26.52 2.30
N PHE A 178 -17.02 27.69 2.68
CA PHE A 178 -17.70 28.96 2.43
C PHE A 178 -17.93 29.23 0.94
N ASN A 179 -16.97 28.89 0.07
CA ASN A 179 -17.13 29.02 -1.38
C ASN A 179 -18.29 28.15 -1.92
N GLN A 180 -18.44 26.91 -1.44
CA GLN A 180 -19.56 26.05 -1.84
C GLN A 180 -20.90 26.60 -1.32
N TYR A 181 -20.90 27.14 -0.12
CA TYR A 181 -22.08 27.82 0.43
C TYR A 181 -22.50 29.01 -0.44
N ASN A 182 -21.54 29.84 -0.88
CA ASN A 182 -21.80 30.97 -1.78
C ASN A 182 -22.34 30.53 -3.13
N LEU A 183 -21.76 29.47 -3.72
CA LEU A 183 -22.23 28.91 -5.00
C LEU A 183 -23.67 28.41 -4.92
N ARG A 184 -24.06 27.81 -3.80
CA ARG A 184 -25.40 27.22 -3.60
C ARG A 184 -26.45 28.25 -3.20
N ASN A 185 -26.09 29.20 -2.34
CA ASN A 185 -27.04 30.09 -1.68
C ASN A 185 -27.00 31.53 -2.20
N GLY A 186 -26.03 31.86 -3.06
CA GLY A 186 -25.78 33.20 -3.55
C GLY A 186 -24.87 34.01 -2.61
N SER A 187 -24.12 34.95 -3.19
CA SER A 187 -23.16 35.80 -2.47
C SER A 187 -23.81 36.66 -1.38
N GLU A 188 -25.07 37.06 -1.54
CA GLU A 188 -25.80 37.87 -0.56
C GLU A 188 -25.99 37.13 0.77
N LYS A 189 -26.32 35.83 0.74
CA LYS A 189 -26.43 35.01 1.95
C LYS A 189 -25.06 34.76 2.59
N GLY A 190 -24.01 34.61 1.78
CA GLY A 190 -22.63 34.57 2.26
C GLY A 190 -22.23 35.84 3.00
N ASN A 191 -22.56 37.00 2.43
CA ASN A 191 -22.29 38.28 3.04
C ASN A 191 -23.00 38.43 4.40
N GLN A 192 -24.26 38.02 4.48
CA GLN A 192 -25.02 37.99 5.74
C GLN A 192 -24.40 37.04 6.77
N PHE A 193 -23.86 35.89 6.34
CA PHE A 193 -23.13 34.99 7.22
C PHE A 193 -21.91 35.68 7.84
N LEU A 194 -21.10 36.35 7.03
CA LEU A 194 -19.90 37.06 7.50
C LEU A 194 -20.22 38.20 8.47
N VAL A 195 -21.33 38.91 8.26
CA VAL A 195 -21.81 39.95 9.18
C VAL A 195 -22.22 39.34 10.52
N ARG A 196 -23.02 38.26 10.53
CA ARG A 196 -23.41 37.58 11.79
C ARG A 196 -22.21 36.96 12.51
N MET A 197 -21.27 36.38 11.77
CA MET A 197 -20.01 35.87 12.32
C MET A 197 -19.26 36.98 13.06
N THR A 198 -19.23 38.18 12.48
CA THR A 198 -18.61 39.37 13.09
C THR A 198 -19.30 39.75 14.41
N GLU A 199 -20.63 39.69 14.45
CA GLU A 199 -21.41 39.95 15.68
C GLU A 199 -21.05 38.95 16.77
N VAL A 200 -21.05 37.64 16.46
CA VAL A 200 -20.67 36.58 17.41
C VAL A 200 -19.23 36.78 17.92
N LEU A 201 -18.28 37.11 17.05
CA LEU A 201 -16.90 37.39 17.47
C LEU A 201 -16.82 38.61 18.39
N ARG A 202 -17.56 39.69 18.12
CA ARG A 202 -17.57 40.90 18.96
C ARG A 202 -18.20 40.65 20.32
N GLU A 203 -19.28 39.88 20.38
CA GLU A 203 -19.96 39.52 21.64
C GLU A 203 -19.06 38.68 22.54
N ASN A 204 -18.38 37.69 21.95
CA ASN A 204 -17.53 36.81 22.73
C ASN A 204 -16.16 37.40 23.03
N PHE A 205 -15.62 38.29 22.19
CA PHE A 205 -14.34 38.96 22.43
C PHE A 205 -14.51 40.48 22.64
N PRO A 206 -15.17 40.90 23.73
CA PRO A 206 -15.42 42.32 23.97
C PRO A 206 -14.10 43.05 24.23
N ASN A 207 -13.97 44.24 23.63
CA ASN A 207 -12.79 45.11 23.72
C ASN A 207 -11.48 44.45 23.26
N LYS A 208 -11.55 43.40 22.42
CA LYS A 208 -10.38 42.78 21.79
C LYS A 208 -10.20 43.28 20.37
N LEU A 209 -8.99 43.12 19.83
CA LEU A 209 -8.73 43.42 18.44
C LEU A 209 -9.25 42.25 17.59
N ILE A 210 -10.18 42.55 16.70
CA ILE A 210 -10.78 41.60 15.74
C ILE A 210 -10.57 42.20 14.35
N SER A 211 -10.21 41.38 13.38
CA SER A 211 -9.98 41.77 12.00
C SER A 211 -10.49 40.72 11.05
N ARG A 212 -10.87 41.15 9.85
CA ARG A 212 -11.09 40.26 8.70
C ARG A 212 -9.94 40.49 7.73
N PHE A 213 -9.14 39.45 7.49
CA PHE A 213 -7.92 39.56 6.66
C PHE A 213 -8.27 39.52 5.17
N MET A 214 -9.07 38.54 4.76
CA MET A 214 -9.60 38.36 3.40
C MET A 214 -10.74 37.33 3.45
N ASP A 215 -11.67 37.39 2.49
CA ASP A 215 -12.70 36.36 2.28
C ASP A 215 -13.38 35.86 3.56
N ASP A 216 -13.16 34.61 3.94
CA ASP A 216 -13.71 33.90 5.09
C ASP A 216 -12.75 33.85 6.31
N HIS A 217 -11.66 34.61 6.25
CA HIS A 217 -10.61 34.59 7.27
C HIS A 217 -10.69 35.75 8.26
N PHE A 218 -10.80 35.43 9.54
CA PHE A 218 -10.79 36.39 10.64
C PHE A 218 -9.59 36.15 11.57
N VAL A 219 -9.13 37.22 12.22
CA VAL A 219 -8.05 37.15 13.20
C VAL A 219 -8.42 37.94 14.45
N VAL A 220 -8.16 37.34 15.61
CA VAL A 220 -8.43 37.95 16.92
C VAL A 220 -7.16 37.96 17.75
N LEU A 221 -6.81 39.10 18.35
CA LEU A 221 -5.81 39.16 19.42
C LEU A 221 -6.54 39.23 20.77
N THR A 222 -6.38 38.19 21.59
CA THR A 222 -7.06 38.03 22.87
C THR A 222 -6.12 37.51 23.95
N THR A 223 -6.67 37.24 25.13
CA THR A 223 -5.96 36.66 26.27
C THR A 223 -6.11 35.14 26.26
N LEU A 224 -5.02 34.44 26.57
CA LEU A 224 -4.92 32.97 26.54
C LEU A 224 -5.79 32.22 27.57
N PRO A 225 -5.98 32.69 28.82
CA PRO A 225 -6.75 31.94 29.81
C PRO A 225 -8.19 31.66 29.36
N SER A 226 -8.61 30.39 29.46
CA SER A 226 -9.97 29.92 29.11
C SER A 226 -10.37 30.03 27.64
N LEU A 227 -9.42 30.29 26.73
CA LEU A 227 -9.69 30.51 25.31
C LEU A 227 -10.33 29.30 24.62
N GLU A 228 -9.90 28.08 24.94
CA GLU A 228 -10.46 26.85 24.36
C GLU A 228 -11.95 26.66 24.72
N LYS A 229 -12.31 26.90 25.99
CA LYS A 229 -13.70 26.84 26.47
C LYS A 229 -14.56 27.92 25.79
N GLN A 230 -14.01 29.11 25.61
CA GLN A 230 -14.68 30.21 24.93
C GLN A 230 -14.90 29.91 23.45
N ILE A 231 -13.92 29.32 22.77
CA ILE A 231 -14.04 28.89 21.37
C ILE A 231 -15.09 27.80 21.19
N SER A 232 -15.22 26.86 22.13
CA SER A 232 -16.30 25.86 22.08
C SER A 232 -17.71 26.49 22.12
N VAL A 233 -17.88 27.54 22.93
CA VAL A 233 -19.14 28.31 22.98
C VAL A 233 -19.37 29.07 21.68
N ILE A 234 -18.35 29.76 21.17
CA ILE A 234 -18.41 30.49 19.88
C ILE A 234 -18.78 29.53 18.74
N SER A 235 -18.10 28.38 18.64
CA SER A 235 -18.37 27.38 17.60
C SER A 235 -19.82 26.91 17.65
N SER A 236 -20.34 26.63 18.86
CA SER A 236 -21.74 26.23 19.05
C SER A 236 -22.73 27.33 18.63
N GLN A 237 -22.43 28.59 18.93
CA GLN A 237 -23.25 29.73 18.53
C GLN A 237 -23.28 29.90 17.01
N ILE A 238 -22.13 29.78 16.35
CA ILE A 238 -22.02 29.88 14.89
C ILE A 238 -22.76 28.74 14.20
N HIS A 239 -22.64 27.52 14.72
CA HIS A 239 -23.40 26.37 14.23
C HIS A 239 -24.91 26.62 14.34
N GLY A 240 -25.36 27.28 15.42
CA GLY A 240 -26.76 27.67 15.60
C GLY A 240 -27.26 28.80 14.69
N LEU A 241 -26.39 29.53 13.98
CA LEU A 241 -26.79 30.63 13.10
C LEU A 241 -27.48 30.15 11.81
N TYR A 242 -27.22 28.90 11.38
CA TYR A 242 -27.72 28.37 10.11
C TYR A 242 -27.97 26.86 10.14
N ASP A 243 -29.05 26.43 9.49
CA ASP A 243 -29.51 25.03 9.40
C ASP A 243 -28.74 24.23 8.31
N SER A 244 -27.45 24.52 8.14
CA SER A 244 -26.61 23.91 7.10
C SER A 244 -25.45 23.14 7.71
N SER A 245 -25.58 21.82 7.73
CA SER A 245 -24.57 20.83 8.19
C SER A 245 -23.22 20.85 7.44
N TRP A 246 -22.97 21.85 6.59
CA TRP A 246 -21.86 21.90 5.64
C TRP A 246 -20.88 23.05 5.91
N LEU A 247 -21.30 24.06 6.66
CA LEU A 247 -20.42 25.14 7.12
C LEU A 247 -19.82 24.76 8.47
N ASP A 248 -18.50 24.82 8.56
CA ASP A 248 -17.77 24.53 9.79
C ASP A 248 -16.72 25.62 10.01
N VAL A 249 -16.50 26.01 11.27
CA VAL A 249 -15.55 27.06 11.62
C VAL A 249 -14.40 26.45 12.41
N LYS A 250 -13.19 26.69 11.92
CA LYS A 250 -11.95 26.20 12.51
C LYS A 250 -11.17 27.35 13.14
N PHE A 251 -10.57 27.07 14.29
CA PHE A 251 -9.83 28.03 15.10
C PHE A 251 -8.39 27.54 15.30
N GLY A 252 -7.42 28.28 14.78
CA GLY A 252 -6.01 28.06 15.03
C GLY A 252 -5.48 29.08 16.02
N ILE A 253 -4.77 28.64 17.06
CA ILE A 253 -4.30 29.50 18.14
C ILE A 253 -2.78 29.49 18.18
N TYR A 254 -2.19 30.68 18.17
CA TYR A 254 -0.79 30.87 18.53
C TYR A 254 -0.70 31.56 19.89
N PRO A 255 -0.27 30.85 20.96
CA PRO A 255 0.12 31.48 22.21
C PRO A 255 1.33 32.39 21.96
N VAL A 256 1.23 33.66 22.36
CA VAL A 256 2.36 34.59 22.21
C VAL A 256 3.34 34.30 23.34
N GLU A 257 4.37 33.53 23.01
CA GLU A 257 5.43 33.11 23.95
C GLU A 257 6.74 33.88 23.74
N ASP A 258 6.98 34.36 22.52
CA ASP A 258 8.18 35.08 22.11
C ASP A 258 7.78 36.43 21.49
N ASP A 259 8.17 37.51 22.15
CA ASP A 259 7.85 38.89 21.77
C ASP A 259 8.74 39.42 20.63
N THR A 260 9.76 38.66 20.22
CA THR A 260 10.61 39.00 19.07
C THR A 260 10.00 38.58 17.73
N ILE A 261 9.00 37.69 17.75
CA ILE A 261 8.33 37.21 16.54
C ILE A 261 7.38 38.31 16.02
N PRO A 262 7.53 38.77 14.76
CA PRO A 262 6.61 39.73 14.17
C PRO A 262 5.17 39.21 14.18
N VAL A 263 4.20 40.10 14.46
CA VAL A 263 2.78 39.73 14.54
C VAL A 263 2.27 39.04 13.28
N GLU A 264 2.77 39.46 12.11
CA GLU A 264 2.43 38.81 10.85
C GLU A 264 2.84 37.32 10.83
N SER A 265 4.06 37.01 11.28
CA SER A 265 4.55 35.64 11.42
C SER A 265 3.73 34.85 12.44
N ALA A 266 3.38 35.46 13.57
CA ALA A 266 2.55 34.86 14.60
C ALA A 266 1.11 34.56 14.10
N CYS A 267 0.53 35.45 13.28
CA CYS A 267 -0.72 35.19 12.56
C CYS A 267 -0.58 34.01 11.59
N GLY A 268 0.53 33.89 10.88
CA GLY A 268 0.81 32.76 10.00
C GLY A 268 0.96 31.42 10.74
N MET A 269 1.51 31.44 11.97
CA MET A 269 1.55 30.26 12.84
C MET A 269 0.16 29.86 13.35
N ALA A 270 -0.67 30.83 13.73
CA ALA A 270 -2.07 30.58 14.08
C ALA A 270 -2.86 30.03 12.88
N GLN A 271 -2.63 30.56 11.68
CA GLN A 271 -3.21 30.04 10.43
C GLN A 271 -2.80 28.58 10.19
N MET A 272 -1.53 28.25 10.36
CA MET A 272 -1.04 26.87 10.20
C MET A 272 -1.73 25.89 11.14
N ALA A 273 -1.96 26.29 12.40
CA ALA A 273 -2.73 25.50 13.34
C ALA A 273 -4.19 25.33 12.90
N CYS A 274 -4.81 26.38 12.35
CA CYS A 274 -6.18 26.34 11.81
C CYS A 274 -6.28 25.37 10.63
N ASP A 275 -5.34 25.48 9.67
CA ASP A 275 -5.34 24.65 8.46
C ASP A 275 -5.09 23.17 8.76
N SER A 276 -4.34 22.86 9.81
CA SER A 276 -4.04 21.47 10.21
C SER A 276 -5.26 20.65 10.63
N ILE A 277 -6.38 21.31 10.96
CA ILE A 277 -7.62 20.68 11.39
C ILE A 277 -8.76 20.90 10.39
N LYS A 278 -8.47 21.48 9.21
CA LYS A 278 -9.49 21.89 8.23
C LYS A 278 -10.39 20.72 7.80
N ASP A 279 -9.82 19.53 7.62
CA ASP A 279 -10.50 18.32 7.13
C ASP A 279 -10.91 17.36 8.26
N ILE A 280 -10.72 17.74 9.54
CA ILE A 280 -11.08 16.91 10.70
C ILE A 280 -12.45 17.36 11.22
N PRO A 281 -13.55 16.60 11.02
CA PRO A 281 -14.90 17.07 11.31
C PRO A 281 -15.10 17.50 12.78
N ASP A 282 -14.68 16.64 13.72
CA ASP A 282 -14.94 16.83 15.16
C ASP A 282 -13.92 17.73 15.87
N ARG A 283 -12.99 18.35 15.13
CA ARG A 283 -11.95 19.19 15.71
C ARG A 283 -12.10 20.63 15.23
N HIS A 284 -12.53 21.51 16.12
CA HIS A 284 -12.75 22.93 15.80
C HIS A 284 -11.60 23.83 16.27
N VAL A 285 -10.74 23.36 17.16
CA VAL A 285 -9.65 24.17 17.74
C VAL A 285 -8.32 23.44 17.70
N CYS A 286 -7.25 24.16 17.38
CA CYS A 286 -5.89 23.65 17.45
C CYS A 286 -4.91 24.73 17.88
N PHE A 287 -4.01 24.38 18.78
CA PHE A 287 -2.87 25.22 19.13
C PHE A 287 -1.70 24.93 18.20
N TYR A 288 -0.98 25.98 17.82
CA TYR A 288 0.27 25.86 17.09
C TYR A 288 1.30 25.15 17.96
N THR A 289 2.02 24.21 17.36
CA THR A 289 3.19 23.57 17.95
C THR A 289 4.39 23.79 17.03
N LYS A 290 5.61 23.83 17.59
CA LYS A 290 6.84 23.96 16.79
C LYS A 290 6.95 22.86 15.71
N THR A 291 6.46 21.66 16.01
CA THR A 291 6.42 20.53 15.07
C THR A 291 5.60 20.80 13.81
N MET A 292 4.58 21.67 13.86
CA MET A 292 3.83 22.08 12.67
C MET A 292 4.71 22.93 11.74
N GLY A 293 5.46 23.88 12.32
CA GLY A 293 6.41 24.70 11.57
C GLY A 293 7.50 23.84 10.93
N GLU A 294 8.09 22.93 11.69
CA GLU A 294 9.09 21.98 11.20
C GLU A 294 8.55 21.11 10.04
N ALA A 295 7.31 20.63 10.13
CA ALA A 295 6.67 19.85 9.07
C ALA A 295 6.46 20.68 7.78
N ARG A 296 6.08 21.96 7.91
CA ARG A 296 5.96 22.87 6.76
C ARG A 296 7.33 23.16 6.13
N ASP A 297 8.34 23.42 6.94
CA ASP A 297 9.70 23.69 6.44
C ASP A 297 10.27 22.47 5.73
N LEU A 298 10.06 21.27 6.28
CA LEU A 298 10.43 20.02 5.63
C LEU A 298 9.67 19.81 4.32
N ARG A 299 8.38 20.14 4.28
CA ARG A 299 7.59 20.07 3.05
C ARG A 299 8.17 20.97 1.94
N ASN A 300 8.45 22.22 2.25
CA ASN A 300 9.05 23.15 1.28
C ASN A 300 10.43 22.64 0.83
N TYR A 301 11.25 22.19 1.79
CA TYR A 301 12.57 21.63 1.51
C TYR A 301 12.47 20.45 0.52
N VAL A 302 11.55 19.51 0.75
CA VAL A 302 11.30 18.37 -0.16
C VAL A 302 10.95 18.86 -1.57
N ILE A 303 10.01 19.79 -1.71
CA ILE A 303 9.59 20.29 -3.04
C ILE A 303 10.76 20.98 -3.77
N ASP A 304 11.52 21.81 -3.05
CA ASP A 304 12.59 22.62 -3.63
C ASP A 304 13.82 21.78 -4.02
N HIS A 305 14.15 20.74 -3.25
CA HIS A 305 15.35 19.93 -3.45
C HIS A 305 15.08 18.60 -4.16
N PHE A 306 13.84 18.23 -4.45
CA PHE A 306 13.52 16.92 -5.06
C PHE A 306 14.24 16.70 -6.39
N ARG A 307 14.28 17.70 -7.27
CA ARG A 307 14.99 17.59 -8.55
C ARG A 307 16.49 17.34 -8.35
N GLU A 308 17.11 18.09 -7.44
CA GLU A 308 18.52 17.92 -7.10
C GLU A 308 18.77 16.52 -6.51
N ALA A 309 17.86 16.02 -5.67
CA ALA A 309 17.96 14.71 -5.07
C ALA A 309 17.96 13.58 -6.10
N LEU A 310 17.19 13.71 -7.18
CA LEU A 310 17.24 12.78 -8.32
C LEU A 310 18.56 12.88 -9.09
N GLU A 311 18.99 14.10 -9.44
CA GLU A 311 20.20 14.35 -10.23
C GLU A 311 21.49 13.92 -9.48
N LYS A 312 21.52 14.06 -8.16
CA LYS A 312 22.66 13.67 -7.31
C LYS A 312 22.54 12.27 -6.72
N HIS A 313 21.55 11.48 -7.12
CA HIS A 313 21.30 10.12 -6.62
C HIS A 313 21.16 10.03 -5.08
N TRP A 314 20.57 11.05 -4.46
CA TRP A 314 20.21 11.01 -3.03
C TRP A 314 18.99 10.12 -2.79
N ILE A 315 18.13 9.97 -3.80
CA ILE A 315 17.11 8.93 -3.82
C ILE A 315 17.77 7.60 -4.16
N GLN A 316 17.79 6.69 -3.19
CA GLN A 316 18.30 5.33 -3.33
C GLN A 316 17.15 4.34 -3.42
N VAL A 317 17.33 3.28 -4.21
CA VAL A 317 16.37 2.18 -4.34
C VAL A 317 16.79 1.03 -3.44
N TYR A 318 15.93 0.71 -2.49
CA TYR A 318 16.05 -0.43 -1.59
C TYR A 318 15.15 -1.56 -2.13
N PHE A 319 15.53 -2.80 -1.85
CA PHE A 319 14.85 -4.00 -2.32
C PHE A 319 14.37 -4.82 -1.14
N GLN A 320 13.11 -5.20 -1.13
CA GLN A 320 12.56 -6.12 -0.13
C GLN A 320 12.26 -7.48 -0.79
N PRO A 321 12.74 -8.60 -0.23
CA PRO A 321 12.54 -9.92 -0.84
C PRO A 321 11.10 -10.42 -0.72
N VAL A 322 10.59 -10.96 -1.83
CA VAL A 322 9.32 -11.69 -1.90
C VAL A 322 9.63 -13.17 -2.09
N VAL A 323 9.19 -13.99 -1.14
CA VAL A 323 9.55 -15.41 -1.07
C VAL A 323 8.33 -16.27 -1.33
N ARG A 324 8.52 -17.36 -2.06
CA ARG A 324 7.46 -18.33 -2.30
C ARG A 324 7.25 -19.23 -1.09
N THR A 325 6.01 -19.29 -0.64
CA THR A 325 5.63 -19.91 0.63
C THR A 325 5.86 -21.42 0.66
N ILE A 326 5.66 -22.10 -0.48
CA ILE A 326 5.75 -23.58 -0.55
C ILE A 326 7.20 -24.08 -0.58
N SER A 327 8.04 -23.41 -1.37
CA SER A 327 9.40 -23.83 -1.74
C SER A 327 10.48 -23.09 -0.95
N GLY A 328 10.17 -21.89 -0.45
CA GLY A 328 11.14 -20.99 0.20
C GLY A 328 12.08 -20.30 -0.80
N THR A 329 11.74 -20.31 -2.10
CA THR A 329 12.54 -19.70 -3.17
C THR A 329 12.27 -18.21 -3.28
N LEU A 330 13.27 -17.44 -3.70
CA LEU A 330 13.13 -15.99 -3.91
C LEU A 330 12.42 -15.76 -5.24
N ALA A 331 11.17 -15.32 -5.19
CA ALA A 331 10.33 -15.13 -6.38
C ALA A 331 10.63 -13.79 -7.06
N SER A 332 10.72 -12.72 -6.27
CA SER A 332 10.97 -11.35 -6.74
C SER A 332 11.45 -10.46 -5.59
N VAL A 333 11.61 -9.17 -5.89
CA VAL A 333 11.82 -8.12 -4.89
C VAL A 333 10.87 -6.94 -5.14
N GLU A 334 10.47 -6.24 -4.09
CA GLU A 334 9.82 -4.93 -4.24
C GLU A 334 10.86 -3.81 -4.17
N ALA A 335 10.80 -2.88 -5.12
CA ALA A 335 11.66 -1.70 -5.15
C ALA A 335 11.03 -0.53 -4.39
N LEU A 336 11.73 -0.06 -3.37
CA LEU A 336 11.26 0.94 -2.42
C LEU A 336 12.24 2.12 -2.36
N SER A 337 11.74 3.33 -2.58
CA SER A 337 12.55 4.55 -2.54
C SER A 337 12.98 4.90 -1.11
N ARG A 338 14.19 5.43 -0.95
CA ARG A 338 14.73 5.99 0.32
C ARG A 338 15.48 7.27 -0.01
N TRP A 339 15.09 8.38 0.61
CA TRP A 339 15.77 9.66 0.40
C TRP A 339 16.86 9.85 1.44
N MET A 340 18.12 9.69 1.00
CA MET A 340 19.32 9.87 1.81
C MET A 340 19.86 11.29 1.61
N ASP A 341 19.27 12.25 2.31
CA ASP A 341 19.62 13.66 2.18
C ASP A 341 20.92 13.99 2.97
N PRO A 342 21.86 14.75 2.39
CA PRO A 342 23.12 15.08 3.07
C PRO A 342 22.94 15.99 4.30
N GLU A 343 21.89 16.82 4.35
CA GLU A 343 21.66 17.77 5.44
C GLU A 343 20.64 17.25 6.45
N LYS A 344 19.55 16.63 5.97
CA LYS A 344 18.42 16.16 6.79
C LYS A 344 18.53 14.70 7.22
N GLY A 345 19.49 13.95 6.68
CA GLY A 345 19.58 12.50 6.88
C GLY A 345 18.50 11.75 6.10
N MET A 346 18.04 10.61 6.61
CA MET A 346 17.01 9.82 5.91
C MET A 346 15.64 10.49 6.04
N ILE A 347 15.10 10.96 4.92
CA ILE A 347 13.72 11.44 4.83
C ILE A 347 12.82 10.24 4.49
N SER A 348 11.89 9.93 5.39
CA SER A 348 11.02 8.76 5.27
C SER A 348 10.10 8.85 4.04
N PRO A 349 9.86 7.74 3.31
CA PRO A 349 8.87 7.67 2.23
C PRO A 349 7.48 8.13 2.65
N GLY A 350 7.05 7.78 3.87
CA GLY A 350 5.76 8.22 4.41
C GLY A 350 5.67 9.74 4.65
N ILE A 351 6.77 10.48 4.50
CA ILE A 351 6.80 11.94 4.53
C ILE A 351 6.85 12.49 3.11
N PHE A 352 7.86 12.12 2.31
CA PHE A 352 8.08 12.80 1.03
C PHE A 352 7.13 12.33 -0.08
N ILE A 353 6.67 11.07 -0.09
CA ILE A 353 5.74 10.58 -1.13
C ILE A 353 4.43 11.38 -1.13
N PRO A 354 3.72 11.56 0.00
CA PRO A 354 2.51 12.40 0.03
C PRO A 354 2.76 13.83 -0.45
N ILE A 355 3.91 14.42 -0.10
CA ILE A 355 4.29 15.76 -0.55
C ILE A 355 4.47 15.80 -2.08
N LEU A 356 5.10 14.78 -2.67
CA LEU A 356 5.29 14.67 -4.11
C LEU A 356 3.98 14.40 -4.85
N GLU A 357 3.05 13.66 -4.26
CA GLU A 357 1.71 13.47 -4.82
C GLU A 357 0.92 14.79 -4.84
N GLU A 358 0.88 15.50 -3.72
CA GLU A 358 0.19 16.80 -3.62
C GLU A 358 0.80 17.88 -4.52
N SER A 359 2.13 17.88 -4.68
CA SER A 359 2.84 18.78 -5.59
C SER A 359 2.89 18.28 -7.04
N ARG A 360 2.26 17.13 -7.34
CA ARG A 360 2.18 16.51 -8.68
C ARG A 360 3.53 16.14 -9.29
N GLN A 361 4.53 15.87 -8.45
CA GLN A 361 5.89 15.48 -8.84
C GLN A 361 6.15 13.97 -8.74
N ILE A 362 5.21 13.19 -8.21
CA ILE A 362 5.39 11.75 -7.92
C ILE A 362 5.79 10.91 -9.14
N ARG A 363 5.24 11.20 -10.34
CA ARG A 363 5.63 10.52 -11.58
C ARG A 363 7.14 10.51 -11.84
N LYS A 364 7.84 11.58 -11.46
CA LYS A 364 9.30 11.65 -11.64
C LYS A 364 10.03 10.67 -10.72
N LEU A 365 9.51 10.45 -9.51
CA LEU A 365 10.05 9.45 -8.58
C LEU A 365 9.83 8.05 -9.13
N ASP A 366 8.61 7.75 -9.56
CA ASP A 366 8.23 6.39 -9.99
C ASP A 366 9.01 5.97 -11.24
N LEU A 367 9.15 6.88 -12.22
CA LEU A 367 9.99 6.67 -13.39
C LEU A 367 11.49 6.56 -13.05
N TYR A 368 11.99 7.34 -12.07
CA TYR A 368 13.37 7.23 -11.60
C TYR A 368 13.62 5.87 -10.95
N VAL A 369 12.71 5.39 -10.09
CA VAL A 369 12.81 4.07 -9.47
C VAL A 369 12.79 2.96 -10.53
N LEU A 370 11.89 3.05 -11.51
CA LEU A 370 11.85 2.11 -12.65
C LEU A 370 13.16 2.12 -13.45
N GLU A 371 13.70 3.30 -13.75
CA GLU A 371 14.97 3.42 -14.47
C GLU A 371 16.12 2.79 -13.68
N GLU A 372 16.19 2.99 -12.37
CA GLU A 372 17.21 2.37 -11.51
C GLU A 372 17.09 0.85 -11.47
N ILE A 373 15.87 0.29 -11.41
CA ILE A 373 15.63 -1.15 -11.54
C ILE A 373 16.13 -1.66 -12.89
N CYS A 374 15.78 -0.98 -13.99
CA CYS A 374 16.13 -1.39 -15.34
C CYS A 374 17.66 -1.32 -15.58
N ARG A 375 18.30 -0.26 -15.08
CA ARG A 375 19.75 -0.06 -15.09
C ARG A 375 20.45 -1.18 -14.32
N LEU A 376 19.96 -1.51 -13.13
CA LEU A 376 20.49 -2.59 -12.30
C LEU A 376 20.33 -3.96 -12.96
N TYR A 377 19.15 -4.24 -13.53
CA TYR A 377 18.90 -5.46 -14.29
C TYR A 377 19.94 -5.62 -15.40
N ARG A 378 20.11 -4.59 -16.22
CA ARG A 378 21.02 -4.62 -17.37
C ARG A 378 22.47 -4.83 -16.94
N PHE A 379 22.89 -4.12 -15.90
CA PHE A 379 24.22 -4.30 -15.31
C PHE A 379 24.45 -5.75 -14.84
N GLN A 380 23.49 -6.34 -14.14
CA GLN A 380 23.61 -7.73 -13.66
C GLN A 380 23.64 -8.74 -14.82
N GLN A 381 22.82 -8.52 -15.84
CA GLN A 381 22.79 -9.35 -17.06
C GLN A 381 24.15 -9.33 -17.79
N GLU A 382 24.73 -8.15 -18.01
CA GLU A 382 26.02 -8.00 -18.70
C GLU A 382 27.19 -8.65 -17.93
N GLN A 383 27.07 -8.73 -16.61
CA GLN A 383 28.03 -9.41 -15.74
C GLN A 383 27.80 -10.92 -15.64
N GLY A 384 26.82 -11.48 -16.37
CA GLY A 384 26.46 -12.90 -16.31
C GLY A 384 25.94 -13.34 -14.94
N LYS A 385 25.40 -12.42 -14.15
CA LYS A 385 24.88 -12.68 -12.81
C LYS A 385 23.39 -12.99 -12.86
N VAL A 386 22.90 -13.64 -11.80
CA VAL A 386 21.47 -13.87 -11.61
C VAL A 386 20.76 -12.52 -11.52
N VAL A 387 19.67 -12.39 -12.27
CA VAL A 387 18.74 -11.26 -12.27
C VAL A 387 17.48 -11.68 -11.52
N ILE A 388 16.94 -10.76 -10.71
CA ILE A 388 15.74 -10.99 -9.89
C ILE A 388 14.64 -10.08 -10.42
N PRO A 389 13.41 -10.58 -10.64
CA PRO A 389 12.27 -9.74 -11.02
C PRO A 389 11.99 -8.71 -9.92
N ALA A 390 11.59 -7.51 -10.33
CA ALA A 390 11.29 -6.44 -9.39
C ALA A 390 9.91 -5.85 -9.64
N SER A 391 9.16 -5.59 -8.57
CA SER A 391 7.97 -4.76 -8.63
C SER A 391 8.30 -3.30 -8.38
N PHE A 392 7.51 -2.41 -8.97
CA PHE A 392 7.60 -0.96 -8.78
C PHE A 392 6.20 -0.36 -8.71
N ASN A 393 6.07 0.68 -7.89
CA ASN A 393 4.82 1.35 -7.62
C ASN A 393 4.51 2.40 -8.68
N LEU A 394 3.24 2.50 -9.07
CA LEU A 394 2.68 3.60 -9.85
C LEU A 394 1.61 4.31 -9.03
N SER A 395 1.82 5.59 -8.76
CA SER A 395 0.86 6.42 -8.04
C SER A 395 -0.35 6.78 -8.91
N ARG A 396 -1.46 7.12 -8.27
CA ARG A 396 -2.70 7.58 -8.92
C ARG A 396 -2.45 8.63 -9.99
N MET A 397 -1.59 9.61 -9.67
CA MET A 397 -1.29 10.76 -10.54
C MET A 397 -0.62 10.36 -11.85
N ASP A 398 0.05 9.21 -11.92
CA ASP A 398 0.74 8.77 -13.14
C ASP A 398 -0.22 8.51 -14.28
N PHE A 399 -1.40 7.95 -13.98
CA PHE A 399 -2.42 7.65 -14.98
C PHE A 399 -3.09 8.90 -15.56
N PHE A 400 -2.94 10.07 -14.92
CA PHE A 400 -3.51 11.34 -15.38
C PHE A 400 -2.51 12.25 -16.08
N GLN A 401 -1.20 11.98 -15.97
CA GLN A 401 -0.13 12.82 -16.51
C GLN A 401 0.40 12.31 -17.87
N GLY A 402 -0.49 12.01 -18.80
CA GLY A 402 -0.14 11.40 -20.10
C GLY A 402 -0.06 9.88 -20.03
N SER A 403 0.47 9.22 -21.07
CA SER A 403 0.50 7.76 -21.10
C SER A 403 1.67 7.22 -20.29
N ILE A 404 1.40 6.77 -19.06
CA ILE A 404 2.40 6.11 -18.21
C ILE A 404 2.94 4.83 -18.87
N PHE A 405 2.10 4.10 -19.62
CA PHE A 405 2.53 2.93 -20.36
C PHE A 405 3.67 3.22 -21.34
N GLU A 406 3.63 4.36 -22.05
CA GLU A 406 4.69 4.71 -23.02
C GLU A 406 6.01 5.04 -22.32
N ASP A 407 5.97 5.80 -21.21
CA ASP A 407 7.17 6.10 -20.43
C ASP A 407 7.84 4.84 -19.88
N VAL A 408 7.03 3.91 -19.33
CA VAL A 408 7.52 2.62 -18.83
C VAL A 408 8.15 1.79 -19.96
N GLU A 409 7.51 1.73 -21.13
CA GLU A 409 8.03 1.01 -22.28
C GLU A 409 9.31 1.65 -22.85
N GLU A 410 9.43 2.98 -22.82
CA GLU A 410 10.64 3.68 -23.26
C GLU A 410 11.84 3.29 -22.39
N ILE A 411 11.69 3.39 -21.05
CA ILE A 411 12.73 3.03 -20.10
C ILE A 411 13.10 1.55 -20.24
N ARG A 412 12.10 0.66 -20.27
CA ARG A 412 12.32 -0.78 -20.43
C ARG A 412 13.11 -1.08 -21.69
N LYS A 413 12.76 -0.46 -22.84
CA LYS A 413 13.44 -0.67 -24.13
C LYS A 413 14.87 -0.15 -24.10
N ARG A 414 15.11 1.01 -23.48
CA ARG A 414 16.44 1.63 -23.33
C ARG A 414 17.45 0.66 -22.70
N TYR A 415 17.02 -0.08 -21.67
CA TYR A 415 17.85 -1.05 -20.96
C TYR A 415 17.64 -2.51 -21.41
N GLN A 416 16.79 -2.75 -22.41
CA GLN A 416 16.49 -4.07 -22.97
C GLN A 416 15.97 -5.09 -21.94
N VAL A 417 15.14 -4.63 -21.00
CA VAL A 417 14.57 -5.47 -19.94
C VAL A 417 13.35 -6.24 -20.47
N PRO A 418 13.22 -7.55 -20.25
CA PRO A 418 11.98 -8.29 -20.54
C PRO A 418 10.82 -7.85 -19.65
N ARG A 419 9.58 -7.83 -20.17
CA ARG A 419 8.41 -7.39 -19.39
C ARG A 419 8.11 -8.27 -18.17
N ASN A 420 8.33 -9.57 -18.28
CA ASN A 420 8.16 -10.53 -17.17
C ASN A 420 9.23 -10.43 -16.06
N MET A 421 10.09 -9.40 -16.10
CA MET A 421 11.02 -9.05 -15.03
C MET A 421 10.58 -7.80 -14.26
N LEU A 422 9.48 -7.17 -14.67
CA LEU A 422 8.94 -5.94 -14.09
C LEU A 422 7.47 -6.17 -13.73
N TYR A 423 7.10 -5.96 -12.46
CA TYR A 423 5.72 -6.05 -12.00
C TYR A 423 5.21 -4.66 -11.62
N VAL A 424 4.00 -4.34 -12.06
CA VAL A 424 3.41 -3.03 -11.82
C VAL A 424 2.52 -3.12 -10.57
N GLU A 425 2.83 -2.36 -9.53
CA GLU A 425 2.01 -2.26 -8.33
C GLU A 425 1.14 -0.99 -8.36
N ILE A 426 -0.14 -1.14 -8.03
CA ILE A 426 -1.11 -0.04 -7.98
C ILE A 426 -1.90 -0.15 -6.68
N THR A 427 -1.89 0.89 -5.86
CA THR A 427 -2.59 0.89 -4.56
C THR A 427 -4.12 0.90 -4.73
N GLU A 428 -4.85 0.32 -3.77
CA GLU A 428 -6.31 0.28 -3.80
C GLU A 428 -6.97 1.68 -3.89
N SER A 429 -6.35 2.69 -3.28
CA SER A 429 -6.87 4.06 -3.21
C SER A 429 -7.04 4.74 -4.58
N VAL A 430 -6.27 4.29 -5.59
CA VAL A 430 -6.32 4.78 -6.97
C VAL A 430 -7.69 4.53 -7.62
N PHE A 431 -8.44 3.53 -7.15
CA PHE A 431 -9.67 3.07 -7.81
C PHE A 431 -10.95 3.77 -7.33
N VAL A 432 -10.85 4.62 -6.30
CA VAL A 432 -11.99 5.33 -5.72
C VAL A 432 -12.27 6.60 -6.53
N HIS A 433 -13.28 6.54 -7.41
CA HIS A 433 -13.84 7.63 -8.24
C HIS A 433 -13.35 7.78 -9.69
N GLU A 434 -12.59 6.83 -10.25
CA GLU A 434 -11.91 7.03 -11.55
C GLU A 434 -12.20 5.99 -12.63
N GLY A 435 -13.07 6.41 -13.58
CA GLY A 435 -13.10 6.27 -15.05
C GLY A 435 -12.61 5.05 -15.85
N ASP A 436 -12.98 5.06 -17.14
CA ASP A 436 -12.53 4.12 -18.19
C ASP A 436 -11.01 4.20 -18.48
N VAL A 437 -10.36 5.33 -18.16
CA VAL A 437 -8.94 5.57 -18.49
C VAL A 437 -8.00 4.63 -17.72
N LEU A 438 -8.20 4.49 -16.41
CA LEU A 438 -7.39 3.59 -15.57
C LEU A 438 -7.57 2.14 -16.01
N HIS A 439 -8.81 1.75 -16.33
CA HIS A 439 -9.11 0.41 -16.85
C HIS A 439 -8.35 0.14 -18.16
N GLN A 440 -8.36 1.10 -19.09
CA GLN A 440 -7.64 0.98 -20.36
C GLN A 440 -6.13 0.85 -20.17
N GLU A 441 -5.50 1.66 -19.32
CA GLU A 441 -4.06 1.57 -19.07
C GLU A 441 -3.67 0.23 -18.42
N ILE A 442 -4.43 -0.25 -17.42
CA ILE A 442 -4.18 -1.56 -16.80
C ILE A 442 -4.28 -2.69 -17.83
N GLN A 443 -5.32 -2.66 -18.68
CA GLN A 443 -5.46 -3.65 -19.75
C GLN A 443 -4.31 -3.56 -20.76
N ARG A 444 -3.81 -2.35 -21.09
CA ARG A 444 -2.64 -2.18 -21.96
C ARG A 444 -1.39 -2.82 -21.36
N PHE A 445 -1.11 -2.63 -20.07
CA PHE A 445 0.00 -3.31 -19.38
C PHE A 445 -0.12 -4.83 -19.48
N ARG A 446 -1.29 -5.39 -19.13
CA ARG A 446 -1.51 -6.83 -19.14
C ARG A 446 -1.41 -7.43 -20.55
N GLN A 447 -2.03 -6.79 -21.55
CA GLN A 447 -1.96 -7.23 -22.94
C GLN A 447 -0.53 -7.16 -23.51
N ALA A 448 0.30 -6.23 -23.02
CA ALA A 448 1.71 -6.16 -23.41
C ALA A 448 2.57 -7.27 -22.77
N GLY A 449 2.07 -7.92 -21.72
CA GLY A 449 2.72 -9.02 -21.00
C GLY A 449 3.36 -8.63 -19.67
N TYR A 450 2.93 -7.53 -19.05
CA TYR A 450 3.24 -7.22 -17.65
C TYR A 450 2.25 -7.92 -16.72
N GLU A 451 2.71 -8.29 -15.53
CA GLU A 451 1.82 -8.59 -14.42
C GLU A 451 1.47 -7.30 -13.69
N VAL A 452 0.19 -7.13 -13.38
CA VAL A 452 -0.32 -5.97 -12.62
C VAL A 452 -0.85 -6.46 -11.28
N TRP A 453 -0.26 -5.93 -10.22
CA TRP A 453 -0.50 -6.29 -8.84
C TRP A 453 -1.30 -5.18 -8.16
N MET A 454 -2.32 -5.57 -7.41
CA MET A 454 -3.05 -4.64 -6.55
C MET A 454 -2.40 -4.60 -5.18
N ASP A 455 -1.96 -3.41 -4.79
CA ASP A 455 -1.30 -3.17 -3.51
C ASP A 455 -2.27 -2.69 -2.41
N ASP A 456 -1.90 -2.88 -1.15
CA ASP A 456 -2.67 -2.52 0.06
C ASP A 456 -4.12 -3.06 0.05
N PHE A 457 -4.35 -4.28 -0.46
CA PHE A 457 -5.72 -4.82 -0.58
C PHE A 457 -6.39 -4.95 0.79
N GLY A 458 -7.53 -4.28 0.95
CA GLY A 458 -8.37 -4.31 2.15
C GLY A 458 -8.16 -3.12 3.10
N SER A 459 -7.31 -2.16 2.73
CA SER A 459 -7.16 -0.87 3.41
C SER A 459 -8.25 0.13 3.01
N GLY A 460 -8.87 -0.02 1.84
CA GLY A 460 -9.88 0.89 1.29
C GLY A 460 -11.34 0.46 1.49
N TYR A 461 -12.27 1.38 1.21
CA TYR A 461 -13.71 1.19 1.43
C TYR A 461 -14.43 0.35 0.34
N SER A 462 -13.79 -0.01 -0.78
CA SER A 462 -14.47 -0.65 -1.94
C SER A 462 -13.68 -1.74 -2.68
N SER A 463 -12.75 -2.43 -2.00
CA SER A 463 -11.83 -3.41 -2.62
C SER A 463 -12.53 -4.48 -3.47
N LEU A 464 -13.70 -4.97 -3.05
CA LEU A 464 -14.46 -5.99 -3.79
C LEU A 464 -15.05 -5.47 -5.11
N ASN A 465 -15.51 -4.21 -5.14
CA ASN A 465 -15.98 -3.60 -6.39
C ASN A 465 -14.83 -3.39 -7.36
N THR A 466 -13.64 -3.07 -6.85
CA THR A 466 -12.44 -2.95 -7.68
C THR A 466 -12.08 -4.29 -8.31
N LEU A 467 -12.03 -5.38 -7.54
CA LEU A 467 -11.79 -6.73 -8.09
C LEU A 467 -12.83 -7.18 -9.11
N LYS A 468 -14.07 -6.68 -9.02
CA LYS A 468 -15.11 -6.95 -10.00
C LYS A 468 -14.89 -6.22 -11.32
N ASN A 469 -14.43 -4.97 -11.27
CA ASN A 469 -14.36 -4.07 -12.44
C ASN A 469 -13.00 -4.10 -13.15
N TYR A 470 -11.96 -4.52 -12.44
CA TYR A 470 -10.58 -4.53 -12.93
C TYR A 470 -10.01 -5.94 -12.85
N SER A 471 -9.07 -6.24 -13.74
CA SER A 471 -8.41 -7.53 -13.78
C SER A 471 -6.97 -7.37 -13.33
N PHE A 472 -6.60 -8.07 -12.27
CA PHE A 472 -5.26 -8.11 -11.70
C PHE A 472 -4.70 -9.53 -11.80
N ASP A 473 -3.38 -9.64 -11.78
CA ASP A 473 -2.68 -10.91 -11.78
C ASP A 473 -2.42 -11.38 -10.34
N GLU A 474 -2.19 -10.45 -9.40
CA GLU A 474 -1.94 -10.72 -7.99
C GLU A 474 -2.55 -9.64 -7.08
N ILE A 475 -2.97 -10.03 -5.87
CA ILE A 475 -3.30 -9.10 -4.79
C ILE A 475 -2.27 -9.21 -3.66
N LYS A 476 -1.82 -8.06 -3.16
CA LYS A 476 -0.98 -7.93 -1.97
C LYS A 476 -1.88 -7.62 -0.77
N ILE A 477 -1.98 -8.57 0.16
CA ILE A 477 -2.82 -8.48 1.35
C ILE A 477 -2.09 -7.61 2.38
N ASP A 478 -2.71 -6.48 2.70
CA ASP A 478 -2.15 -5.43 3.55
C ASP A 478 -1.72 -5.94 4.94
N MET A 479 -0.62 -5.37 5.46
CA MET A 479 -0.04 -5.76 6.75
C MET A 479 -0.98 -5.52 7.94
N ALA A 480 -1.97 -4.63 7.85
CA ALA A 480 -2.92 -4.34 8.92
C ALA A 480 -3.75 -5.57 9.29
N PHE A 481 -3.95 -6.52 8.37
CA PHE A 481 -4.58 -7.81 8.68
C PHE A 481 -3.73 -8.67 9.65
N LEU A 482 -2.43 -8.40 9.77
CA LEU A 482 -1.50 -9.10 10.65
C LEU A 482 -1.17 -8.36 11.96
N SER A 483 -1.48 -7.06 12.06
CA SER A 483 -1.14 -6.21 13.22
C SER A 483 -1.78 -6.67 14.54
N GLN A 484 -2.89 -7.41 14.45
CA GLN A 484 -3.53 -8.12 15.56
C GLN A 484 -3.91 -9.53 15.11
N PHE A 485 -2.90 -10.42 15.03
CA PHE A 485 -2.99 -11.80 14.54
C PHE A 485 -3.86 -12.72 15.42
N THR A 486 -5.16 -12.39 15.48
CA THR A 486 -6.23 -13.05 16.22
C THR A 486 -6.97 -14.04 15.34
N GLU A 487 -7.78 -14.92 15.94
CA GLU A 487 -8.64 -15.85 15.18
C GLU A 487 -9.55 -15.14 14.16
N LYS A 488 -10.10 -13.97 14.53
CA LYS A 488 -10.90 -13.15 13.60
C LYS A 488 -10.09 -12.71 12.39
N SER A 489 -8.88 -12.19 12.60
CA SER A 489 -8.00 -11.78 11.49
C SER A 489 -7.65 -12.96 10.58
N GLN A 490 -7.34 -14.13 11.16
CA GLN A 490 -7.04 -15.35 10.41
C GLN A 490 -8.24 -15.81 9.57
N ASN A 491 -9.45 -15.75 10.11
CA ASN A 491 -10.66 -16.13 9.38
C ASN A 491 -10.95 -15.18 8.21
N ILE A 492 -10.70 -13.88 8.37
CA ILE A 492 -10.81 -12.89 7.29
C ILE A 492 -9.79 -13.19 6.19
N ILE A 493 -8.51 -13.41 6.55
CA ILE A 493 -7.45 -13.74 5.59
C ILE A 493 -7.80 -15.03 4.83
N LYS A 494 -8.26 -16.09 5.52
CA LYS A 494 -8.73 -17.33 4.88
C LYS A 494 -9.82 -17.05 3.84
N ALA A 495 -10.79 -16.20 4.15
CA ALA A 495 -11.86 -15.84 3.23
C ALA A 495 -11.32 -15.09 1.99
N ILE A 496 -10.39 -14.15 2.19
CA ILE A 496 -9.72 -13.41 1.11
C ILE A 496 -8.96 -14.37 0.18
N ILE A 497 -8.14 -15.27 0.73
CA ILE A 497 -7.38 -16.24 -0.06
C ILE A 497 -8.32 -17.12 -0.88
N ARG A 498 -9.36 -17.70 -0.28
CA ARG A 498 -10.32 -18.54 -1.02
C ARG A 498 -11.03 -17.78 -2.13
N MET A 499 -11.39 -16.53 -1.87
CA MET A 499 -12.02 -15.66 -2.86
C MET A 499 -11.08 -15.41 -4.03
N ALA A 500 -9.85 -14.96 -3.78
CA ALA A 500 -8.85 -14.66 -4.81
C ALA A 500 -8.61 -15.87 -5.72
N LYS A 501 -8.44 -17.06 -5.13
CA LYS A 501 -8.29 -18.31 -5.88
C LYS A 501 -9.48 -18.65 -6.76
N LYS A 502 -10.70 -18.43 -6.28
CA LYS A 502 -11.93 -18.68 -7.05
C LYS A 502 -12.09 -17.78 -8.27
N ILE A 503 -11.58 -16.54 -8.19
CA ILE A 503 -11.60 -15.59 -9.30
C ILE A 503 -10.31 -15.63 -10.15
N GLY A 504 -9.38 -16.52 -9.82
CA GLY A 504 -8.16 -16.76 -10.59
C GLY A 504 -7.06 -15.72 -10.39
N ILE A 505 -7.01 -15.07 -9.21
CA ILE A 505 -5.99 -14.07 -8.87
C ILE A 505 -4.99 -14.66 -7.87
N HIS A 506 -3.70 -14.41 -8.09
CA HIS A 506 -2.62 -14.84 -7.21
C HIS A 506 -2.59 -14.03 -5.90
N THR A 507 -1.89 -14.55 -4.89
CA THR A 507 -1.92 -13.95 -3.54
C THR A 507 -0.54 -13.81 -2.93
N LEU A 508 -0.24 -12.58 -2.49
CA LEU A 508 0.92 -12.20 -1.72
C LEU A 508 0.44 -11.66 -0.36
N MET A 509 1.08 -12.07 0.74
CA MET A 509 0.82 -11.51 2.06
C MET A 509 1.99 -10.65 2.53
N GLU A 510 1.68 -9.40 2.87
CA GLU A 510 2.66 -8.42 3.32
C GLU A 510 2.77 -8.37 4.85
N GLY A 511 3.84 -7.74 5.34
CA GLY A 511 4.05 -7.54 6.77
C GLY A 511 4.24 -8.83 7.58
N VAL A 512 4.68 -9.92 6.94
CA VAL A 512 4.97 -11.18 7.65
C VAL A 512 6.27 -11.04 8.45
N GLU A 513 6.15 -10.94 9.78
CA GLU A 513 7.27 -10.70 10.68
C GLU A 513 7.68 -11.94 11.48
N THR A 514 6.75 -12.87 11.72
CA THR A 514 7.00 -14.05 12.57
C THR A 514 6.93 -15.36 11.78
N ARG A 515 7.58 -16.38 12.35
CA ARG A 515 7.51 -17.75 11.83
C ARG A 515 6.07 -18.28 11.84
N GLU A 516 5.30 -17.95 12.88
CA GLU A 516 3.90 -18.36 13.02
C GLU A 516 3.03 -17.80 11.89
N GLN A 517 3.19 -16.52 11.55
CA GLN A 517 2.50 -15.90 10.42
C GLN A 517 2.90 -16.55 9.08
N ALA A 518 4.18 -16.86 8.88
CA ALA A 518 4.66 -17.54 7.68
C ALA A 518 4.11 -18.98 7.55
N GLU A 519 4.05 -19.72 8.65
CA GLU A 519 3.46 -21.07 8.69
C GLU A 519 1.94 -21.03 8.46
N PHE A 520 1.26 -20.00 8.97
CA PHE A 520 -0.15 -19.75 8.68
C PHE A 520 -0.39 -19.41 7.20
N ALA A 521 0.36 -18.47 6.62
CA ALA A 521 0.28 -18.15 5.19
C ALA A 521 0.46 -19.41 4.33
N ARG A 522 1.39 -20.29 4.71
CA ARG A 522 1.58 -21.59 4.08
C ARG A 522 0.40 -22.54 4.25
N SER A 523 -0.19 -22.59 5.44
CA SER A 523 -1.27 -23.54 5.74
C SER A 523 -2.55 -23.23 4.97
N ILE A 524 -2.82 -21.95 4.72
CA ILE A 524 -3.98 -21.49 3.95
C ILE A 524 -3.72 -21.42 2.44
N GLY A 525 -2.47 -21.71 2.03
CA GLY A 525 -2.04 -21.71 0.63
C GLY A 525 -1.87 -20.33 0.01
N CYS A 526 -1.51 -19.31 0.80
CA CYS A 526 -1.02 -18.05 0.26
C CYS A 526 0.30 -18.30 -0.50
N GLU A 527 0.43 -17.76 -1.70
CA GLU A 527 1.50 -18.16 -2.62
C GLU A 527 2.83 -17.49 -2.33
N LEU A 528 2.78 -16.19 -2.11
CA LEU A 528 3.94 -15.34 -1.86
C LEU A 528 3.83 -14.66 -0.50
N ILE A 529 4.98 -14.37 0.09
CA ILE A 529 5.08 -13.66 1.36
C ILE A 529 6.21 -12.65 1.33
N GLN A 530 5.94 -11.50 1.92
CA GLN A 530 6.85 -10.38 2.06
C GLN A 530 6.80 -9.86 3.48
N GLY A 531 7.96 -9.55 4.06
CA GLY A 531 8.03 -8.99 5.40
C GLY A 531 9.34 -9.30 6.11
N TYR A 532 9.46 -8.79 7.34
CA TYR A 532 10.70 -8.82 8.10
C TYR A 532 11.17 -10.22 8.48
N TYR A 533 10.29 -11.22 8.44
CA TYR A 533 10.68 -12.62 8.64
C TYR A 533 11.73 -13.08 7.61
N TYR A 534 11.61 -12.63 6.34
CA TYR A 534 12.60 -12.93 5.29
C TYR A 534 13.62 -11.84 5.08
N GLY A 535 13.22 -10.57 5.18
CA GLY A 535 14.14 -9.45 5.03
C GLY A 535 13.43 -8.12 5.12
N ARG A 536 14.11 -7.15 5.74
CA ARG A 536 13.72 -5.74 5.66
C ARG A 536 14.06 -5.18 4.28
N PRO A 537 13.48 -4.06 3.84
CA PRO A 537 14.01 -3.32 2.70
C PRO A 537 15.50 -3.02 2.91
N MET A 538 16.33 -3.31 1.92
CA MET A 538 17.79 -3.17 2.02
C MET A 538 18.43 -2.76 0.70
N SER A 539 19.65 -2.24 0.73
CA SER A 539 20.39 -1.93 -0.49
C SER A 539 20.65 -3.19 -1.32
N PHE A 540 20.94 -3.01 -2.62
CA PHE A 540 21.27 -4.15 -3.48
C PHE A 540 22.52 -4.93 -3.02
N GLU A 541 23.50 -4.26 -2.41
CA GLU A 541 24.69 -4.92 -1.87
C GLU A 541 24.34 -5.84 -0.69
N GLU A 542 23.51 -5.36 0.23
CA GLU A 542 23.00 -6.15 1.36
C GLU A 542 22.15 -7.32 0.87
N LEU A 543 21.30 -7.11 -0.14
CA LEU A 543 20.50 -8.17 -0.75
C LEU A 543 21.40 -9.28 -1.33
N LYS A 544 22.49 -8.92 -2.02
CA LYS A 544 23.47 -9.89 -2.55
C LYS A 544 24.17 -10.68 -1.43
N GLN A 545 24.49 -10.02 -0.32
CA GLN A 545 25.07 -10.69 0.84
C GLN A 545 24.07 -11.70 1.43
N MET A 546 22.85 -11.26 1.72
CA MET A 546 21.81 -12.11 2.28
C MET A 546 21.45 -13.28 1.35
N TYR A 547 21.40 -13.03 0.04
CA TYR A 547 21.21 -14.07 -0.99
C TYR A 547 22.23 -15.21 -0.85
N ARG A 548 23.51 -14.88 -0.60
CA ARG A 548 24.58 -15.87 -0.41
C ARG A 548 24.48 -16.59 0.93
N GLU A 549 24.19 -15.85 2.01
CA GLU A 549 24.09 -16.39 3.37
C GLU A 549 22.91 -17.35 3.51
N LYS A 550 21.73 -16.95 3.03
CA LYS A 550 20.51 -17.77 3.06
C LYS A 550 20.47 -18.84 1.96
N ARG A 551 21.43 -18.82 1.02
CA ARG A 551 21.49 -19.72 -0.14
C ARG A 551 20.18 -19.76 -0.91
N TRP A 552 19.58 -18.60 -1.13
CA TRP A 552 18.32 -18.53 -1.85
C TRP A 552 18.50 -19.01 -3.29
N GLN A 553 17.54 -19.79 -3.75
CA GLN A 553 17.35 -20.06 -5.17
C GLN A 553 16.40 -18.99 -5.70
N VAL A 554 16.85 -18.21 -6.69
CA VAL A 554 15.99 -17.27 -7.41
C VAL A 554 15.12 -18.08 -8.36
N GLU A 555 13.83 -17.77 -8.40
CA GLU A 555 12.92 -18.39 -9.36
C GLU A 555 13.20 -17.88 -10.77
N THR A 556 13.46 -18.81 -11.68
CA THR A 556 13.43 -18.52 -13.12
C THR A 556 11.98 -18.30 -13.58
N PRO A 557 11.75 -17.73 -14.77
CA PRO A 557 10.40 -17.66 -15.35
C PRO A 557 9.67 -19.02 -15.34
N GLU A 558 10.38 -20.12 -15.59
CA GLU A 558 9.82 -21.47 -15.62
C GLU A 558 9.45 -21.96 -14.21
N LEU A 559 10.27 -21.67 -13.20
CA LEU A 559 9.96 -21.99 -11.80
C LEU A 559 8.76 -21.20 -11.28
N ARG A 560 8.64 -19.93 -11.64
CA ARG A 560 7.47 -19.10 -11.31
C ARG A 560 6.19 -19.71 -11.89
N GLN A 561 6.20 -20.15 -13.15
CA GLN A 561 5.07 -20.84 -13.76
C GLN A 561 4.78 -22.19 -13.11
N TYR A 562 5.82 -22.97 -12.77
CA TYR A 562 5.69 -24.28 -12.13
C TYR A 562 5.00 -24.18 -10.77
N TYR A 563 5.49 -23.32 -9.88
CA TYR A 563 4.87 -23.16 -8.57
C TYR A 563 3.60 -22.30 -8.59
N GLY A 564 3.47 -21.38 -9.55
CA GLY A 564 2.25 -20.57 -9.74
C GLY A 564 1.01 -21.41 -10.04
N LYS A 565 1.15 -22.64 -10.55
CA LYS A 565 0.01 -23.59 -10.67
C LYS A 565 -0.63 -23.94 -9.33
N LEU A 566 0.05 -23.73 -8.20
CA LEU A 566 -0.52 -23.91 -6.87
C LEU A 566 -1.49 -22.79 -6.48
N GLY A 567 -1.41 -21.62 -7.12
CA GLY A 567 -2.31 -20.50 -6.88
C GLY A 567 -3.77 -20.83 -7.09
N SER A 568 -4.09 -21.67 -8.07
CA SER A 568 -5.47 -22.10 -8.33
C SER A 568 -6.02 -23.15 -7.36
N ILE A 569 -5.20 -23.69 -6.46
CA ILE A 569 -5.60 -24.82 -5.59
C ILE A 569 -6.11 -24.30 -4.24
N ASP A 570 -7.33 -24.66 -3.85
CA ASP A 570 -7.86 -24.36 -2.51
C ASP A 570 -7.23 -25.28 -1.46
N PHE A 571 -6.39 -24.71 -0.60
CA PHE A 571 -5.74 -25.44 0.50
C PHE A 571 -6.66 -25.56 1.72
N LEU A 572 -7.70 -24.73 1.79
CA LEU A 572 -8.67 -24.65 2.89
C LEU A 572 -9.84 -25.62 2.64
N THR A 573 -9.49 -26.86 2.28
CA THR A 573 -10.42 -27.96 2.05
C THR A 573 -10.40 -28.94 3.22
N ASP A 574 -11.57 -29.48 3.55
CA ASP A 574 -11.74 -30.55 4.54
C ASP A 574 -11.40 -31.93 3.97
N ARG A 575 -11.06 -32.02 2.67
CA ARG A 575 -10.57 -33.27 2.08
C ARG A 575 -9.11 -33.49 2.51
N PRO A 576 -8.68 -34.71 2.87
CA PRO A 576 -7.26 -35.00 3.12
C PRO A 576 -6.46 -34.75 1.84
N MET A 577 -5.74 -33.63 1.78
CA MET A 577 -5.06 -33.12 0.59
C MET A 577 -3.57 -32.89 0.82
N ALA A 578 -2.76 -33.26 -0.17
CA ALA A 578 -1.33 -32.99 -0.19
C ALA A 578 -0.86 -32.53 -1.58
N VAL A 579 0.20 -31.73 -1.60
CA VAL A 579 0.96 -31.39 -2.80
C VAL A 579 2.27 -32.13 -2.72
N ALA A 580 2.61 -32.86 -3.77
CA ALA A 580 3.85 -33.61 -3.86
C ALA A 580 4.63 -33.26 -5.12
N GLU A 581 5.94 -33.42 -5.03
CA GLU A 581 6.86 -33.33 -6.15
C GLU A 581 7.48 -34.71 -6.40
N VAL A 582 7.52 -35.10 -7.68
CA VAL A 582 8.15 -36.34 -8.14
C VAL A 582 9.26 -36.00 -9.14
N ALA A 583 10.48 -36.45 -8.85
CA ALA A 583 11.62 -36.29 -9.74
C ALA A 583 12.35 -37.62 -9.94
N GLY A 584 12.19 -38.22 -11.12
CA GLY A 584 12.61 -39.60 -11.38
C GLY A 584 12.00 -40.54 -10.34
N ASN A 585 12.84 -41.26 -9.59
CA ASN A 585 12.36 -42.17 -8.55
C ASN A 585 12.09 -41.54 -7.18
N ARG A 586 12.25 -40.22 -7.04
CA ARG A 586 12.13 -39.52 -5.76
C ARG A 586 10.79 -38.80 -5.63
N PHE A 587 10.02 -39.19 -4.62
CA PHE A 587 8.79 -38.58 -4.16
C PHE A 587 9.06 -37.71 -2.92
N ARG A 588 8.46 -36.52 -2.86
CA ARG A 588 8.56 -35.60 -1.72
C ARG A 588 7.25 -34.83 -1.53
N TYR A 589 6.80 -34.63 -0.30
CA TYR A 589 5.71 -33.69 0.00
C TYR A 589 6.22 -32.26 0.02
N LEU A 590 5.52 -31.38 -0.69
CA LEU A 590 5.66 -29.93 -0.56
C LEU A 590 4.66 -29.37 0.45
N PHE A 591 3.47 -29.97 0.56
CA PHE A 591 2.45 -29.61 1.52
C PHE A 591 1.52 -30.78 1.82
N ALA A 592 0.93 -30.75 3.01
CA ALA A 592 -0.21 -31.59 3.37
C ALA A 592 -1.05 -30.80 4.37
N ASN A 593 -2.37 -30.84 4.23
CA ASN A 593 -3.26 -30.26 5.24
C ASN A 593 -3.35 -31.19 6.47
N GLU A 594 -4.03 -30.71 7.51
CA GLU A 594 -4.20 -31.47 8.76
C GLU A 594 -4.92 -32.81 8.52
N GLU A 595 -5.97 -32.79 7.70
CA GLU A 595 -6.74 -33.99 7.36
C GLU A 595 -5.90 -35.09 6.67
N TYR A 596 -4.97 -34.72 5.80
CA TYR A 596 -4.03 -35.67 5.18
C TYR A 596 -3.11 -36.30 6.23
N ARG A 597 -2.58 -35.48 7.16
CA ARG A 597 -1.73 -35.99 8.25
C ARG A 597 -2.50 -36.92 9.18
N ASN A 598 -3.72 -36.58 9.55
CA ASN A 598 -4.60 -37.41 10.35
C ASN A 598 -4.88 -38.76 9.64
N THR A 599 -5.11 -38.72 8.33
CA THR A 599 -5.40 -39.92 7.52
C THR A 599 -4.22 -40.88 7.46
N ILE A 600 -2.99 -40.40 7.26
CA ILE A 600 -1.79 -41.26 7.28
C ILE A 600 -1.48 -41.79 8.70
N GLN A 601 -1.72 -40.98 9.74
CA GLN A 601 -1.54 -41.39 11.13
C GLN A 601 -2.51 -42.51 11.51
N ALA A 602 -3.76 -42.40 11.09
CA ALA A 602 -4.76 -43.44 11.28
C ALA A 602 -4.45 -44.73 10.48
N ALA A 603 -3.63 -44.62 9.44
CA ALA A 603 -3.04 -45.74 8.70
C ALA A 603 -1.73 -46.29 9.32
N GLY A 604 -1.31 -45.78 10.48
CA GLY A 604 -0.13 -46.23 11.22
C GLY A 604 1.19 -45.64 10.71
N MET A 605 1.18 -44.50 10.03
CA MET A 605 2.36 -43.73 9.65
C MET A 605 2.50 -42.49 10.55
N GLU A 606 3.60 -42.36 11.28
CA GLU A 606 3.82 -41.31 12.28
C GLU A 606 4.07 -39.92 11.67
N SER A 607 4.55 -39.86 10.42
CA SER A 607 4.85 -38.58 9.76
C SER A 607 4.89 -38.70 8.24
N LEU A 608 4.74 -37.55 7.57
CA LEU A 608 4.94 -37.42 6.12
C LEU A 608 6.32 -37.94 5.69
N ARG A 609 7.36 -37.67 6.47
CA ARG A 609 8.73 -38.12 6.20
C ARG A 609 8.84 -39.64 6.21
N GLN A 610 8.14 -40.32 7.13
CA GLN A 610 8.10 -41.78 7.15
C GLN A 610 7.42 -42.33 5.88
N THR A 611 6.34 -41.69 5.43
CA THR A 611 5.67 -42.04 4.18
C THR A 611 6.56 -41.81 2.95
N GLU A 612 7.31 -40.71 2.90
CA GLU A 612 8.30 -40.46 1.84
C GLU A 612 9.36 -41.55 1.80
N VAL A 613 9.94 -41.92 2.96
CA VAL A 613 10.94 -42.99 3.05
C VAL A 613 10.35 -44.31 2.57
N PHE A 614 9.11 -44.63 2.98
CA PHE A 614 8.42 -45.85 2.54
C PHE A 614 8.20 -45.90 1.02
N VAL A 615 7.67 -44.83 0.43
CA VAL A 615 7.40 -44.74 -1.03
C VAL A 615 8.72 -44.81 -1.81
N ASN A 616 9.74 -44.07 -1.37
CA ASN A 616 11.04 -43.99 -2.05
C ASN A 616 11.90 -45.25 -1.90
N ALA A 617 11.67 -46.07 -0.86
CA ALA A 617 12.47 -47.27 -0.63
C ALA A 617 12.30 -48.34 -1.72
N LEU A 618 11.16 -48.33 -2.44
CA LEU A 618 10.81 -49.34 -3.45
C LEU A 618 11.03 -50.78 -2.96
N ALA A 619 10.86 -51.00 -1.65
CA ALA A 619 11.27 -52.24 -0.99
C ALA A 619 10.25 -53.37 -1.14
N GLY A 620 9.01 -53.05 -1.54
CA GLY A 620 7.95 -54.03 -1.73
C GLY A 620 6.86 -53.57 -2.70
N PRO A 621 5.86 -54.43 -2.97
CA PRO A 621 4.87 -54.21 -4.03
C PRO A 621 4.10 -52.90 -3.88
N ILE A 622 3.71 -52.52 -2.65
CA ILE A 622 2.95 -51.29 -2.40
C ILE A 622 3.73 -50.05 -2.81
N SER A 623 5.00 -49.91 -2.36
CA SER A 623 5.84 -48.77 -2.72
C SER A 623 6.08 -48.69 -4.23
N LYS A 624 6.22 -49.83 -4.92
CA LYS A 624 6.39 -49.87 -6.39
C LYS A 624 5.10 -49.56 -7.15
N ASN A 625 3.96 -50.04 -6.65
CA ASN A 625 2.65 -49.73 -7.22
C ASN A 625 2.32 -48.24 -7.10
N ILE A 626 2.60 -47.62 -5.94
CA ILE A 626 2.45 -46.17 -5.77
C ILE A 626 3.36 -45.45 -6.77
N HIS A 627 4.60 -45.89 -6.92
CA HIS A 627 5.55 -45.28 -7.85
C HIS A 627 5.10 -45.37 -9.31
N SER A 628 4.72 -46.57 -9.76
CA SER A 628 4.16 -46.81 -11.10
C SER A 628 2.91 -45.97 -11.33
N PHE A 629 2.02 -45.90 -10.34
CA PHE A 629 0.81 -45.08 -10.40
C PHE A 629 1.12 -43.59 -10.57
N LEU A 630 2.08 -43.05 -9.82
CA LEU A 630 2.47 -41.65 -9.95
C LEU A 630 3.12 -41.37 -11.31
N HIS A 631 3.96 -42.28 -11.81
CA HIS A 631 4.51 -42.18 -13.17
C HIS A 631 3.43 -42.24 -14.24
N ASP A 632 2.43 -43.10 -14.07
CA ASP A 632 1.29 -43.20 -14.98
C ASP A 632 0.49 -41.90 -15.01
N VAL A 633 0.26 -41.25 -13.86
CA VAL A 633 -0.38 -39.93 -13.77
C VAL A 633 0.44 -38.87 -14.50
N ILE A 634 1.77 -38.88 -14.31
CA ILE A 634 2.68 -37.94 -15.00
C ILE A 634 2.64 -38.17 -16.52
N HIS A 635 2.71 -39.42 -16.99
CA HIS A 635 2.77 -39.75 -18.41
C HIS A 635 1.47 -39.46 -19.15
N THR A 636 0.33 -39.69 -18.49
CA THR A 636 -0.99 -39.46 -19.08
C THR A 636 -1.53 -38.06 -18.83
N SER A 637 -0.94 -37.32 -17.88
CA SER A 637 -1.45 -36.02 -17.41
C SER A 637 -2.93 -36.06 -17.03
N SER A 638 -3.41 -37.21 -16.54
CA SER A 638 -4.81 -37.44 -16.17
C SER A 638 -4.94 -37.73 -14.68
N GLU A 639 -6.09 -37.38 -14.12
CA GLU A 639 -6.46 -37.84 -12.78
C GLU A 639 -6.59 -39.36 -12.76
N LYS A 640 -6.00 -40.00 -11.75
CA LYS A 640 -6.12 -41.44 -11.53
C LYS A 640 -6.32 -41.77 -10.06
N THR A 641 -6.73 -43.00 -9.81
CA THR A 641 -7.01 -43.53 -8.47
C THR A 641 -6.31 -44.86 -8.26
N LEU A 642 -5.65 -45.03 -7.10
CA LEU A 642 -5.02 -46.27 -6.65
C LEU A 642 -5.61 -46.69 -5.31
N THR A 643 -6.09 -47.93 -5.22
CA THR A 643 -6.45 -48.55 -3.94
C THR A 643 -5.32 -49.46 -3.47
N TYR A 644 -4.90 -49.34 -2.22
CA TYR A 644 -3.87 -50.19 -1.62
C TYR A 644 -4.15 -50.42 -0.13
N THR A 645 -3.49 -51.43 0.44
CA THR A 645 -3.63 -51.76 1.87
C THR A 645 -2.31 -51.51 2.59
N VAL A 646 -2.35 -50.80 3.72
CA VAL A 646 -1.19 -50.59 4.58
C VAL A 646 -1.59 -50.75 6.05
N ASN A 647 -0.81 -51.50 6.84
CA ASN A 647 -1.12 -51.81 8.24
C ASN A 647 -2.55 -52.33 8.49
N GLY A 648 -3.15 -53.02 7.52
CA GLY A 648 -4.53 -53.53 7.61
C GLY A 648 -5.63 -52.48 7.38
N ARG A 649 -5.29 -51.30 6.83
CA ARG A 649 -6.23 -50.25 6.43
C ARG A 649 -6.31 -50.17 4.90
N TYR A 650 -7.52 -50.03 4.36
CA TYR A 650 -7.75 -49.78 2.94
C TYR A 650 -7.64 -48.29 2.65
N MET A 651 -6.68 -47.94 1.81
CA MET A 651 -6.37 -46.59 1.40
C MET A 651 -6.72 -46.40 -0.08
N ARG A 652 -7.28 -45.25 -0.43
CA ARG A 652 -7.38 -44.77 -1.82
C ARG A 652 -6.57 -43.49 -1.96
N LEU A 653 -5.63 -43.52 -2.88
CA LEU A 653 -4.84 -42.38 -3.31
C LEU A 653 -5.36 -41.92 -4.66
N GLU A 654 -5.92 -40.72 -4.71
CA GLU A 654 -6.24 -40.00 -5.94
C GLU A 654 -5.09 -39.04 -6.24
N ALA A 655 -4.67 -38.96 -7.50
CA ALA A 655 -3.58 -38.08 -7.91
C ALA A 655 -3.91 -37.39 -9.24
N SER A 656 -3.66 -36.08 -9.29
CA SER A 656 -3.82 -35.22 -10.46
C SER A 656 -2.51 -34.53 -10.81
N TYR A 657 -2.19 -34.45 -12.09
CA TYR A 657 -1.01 -33.74 -12.59
C TYR A 657 -1.26 -32.23 -12.65
N LEU A 658 -0.30 -31.42 -12.19
CA LEU A 658 -0.40 -29.96 -12.18
C LEU A 658 0.59 -29.28 -13.14
N ALA A 659 1.88 -29.60 -13.03
CA ALA A 659 2.95 -28.89 -13.73
C ALA A 659 4.24 -29.71 -13.82
N SER A 660 5.19 -29.27 -14.65
CA SER A 660 6.57 -29.78 -14.63
C SER A 660 7.60 -28.68 -14.81
N HIS A 661 8.77 -28.88 -14.22
CA HIS A 661 9.97 -28.10 -14.43
C HIS A 661 11.18 -29.03 -14.45
N ASP A 662 11.94 -29.05 -15.54
CA ASP A 662 13.00 -30.03 -15.81
C ASP A 662 12.53 -31.49 -15.62
N LYS A 663 13.03 -32.15 -14.57
CA LYS A 663 12.67 -33.53 -14.21
C LYS A 663 11.66 -33.60 -13.05
N HIS A 664 11.23 -32.45 -12.54
CA HIS A 664 10.33 -32.33 -11.40
C HIS A 664 8.90 -32.19 -11.90
N HIS A 665 8.01 -32.97 -11.31
CA HIS A 665 6.59 -32.99 -11.63
C HIS A 665 5.78 -32.70 -10.37
N LEU A 666 4.87 -31.74 -10.47
CA LEU A 666 4.00 -31.31 -9.38
C LEU A 666 2.68 -32.08 -9.47
N LEU A 667 2.30 -32.72 -8.37
CA LEU A 667 1.10 -33.53 -8.27
C LEU A 667 0.23 -33.05 -7.09
N LEU A 668 -1.08 -33.05 -7.31
CA LEU A 668 -2.10 -32.90 -6.26
C LEU A 668 -2.59 -34.27 -5.85
N LEU A 669 -2.59 -34.55 -4.54
CA LEU A 669 -2.96 -35.84 -3.98
C LEU A 669 -4.14 -35.70 -3.03
N TYR A 670 -5.10 -36.63 -3.13
CA TYR A 670 -6.12 -36.84 -2.10
C TYR A 670 -6.03 -38.26 -1.54
N LEU A 671 -6.22 -38.40 -0.23
CA LEU A 671 -6.11 -39.67 0.45
C LEU A 671 -7.37 -40.00 1.25
N THR A 672 -7.88 -41.21 1.10
CA THR A 672 -9.09 -41.68 1.77
C THR A 672 -8.81 -43.00 2.49
N ASN A 673 -9.30 -43.15 3.73
CA ASN A 673 -9.21 -44.38 4.50
C ASN A 673 -10.60 -45.01 4.70
N PHE A 674 -10.95 -46.03 3.91
CA PHE A 674 -12.28 -46.68 3.97
C PHE A 674 -12.52 -47.45 5.25
N THR A 675 -11.46 -47.86 5.94
CA THR A 675 -11.59 -48.67 7.16
C THR A 675 -11.98 -47.82 8.38
N ILE A 676 -12.02 -46.50 8.24
CA ILE A 676 -12.32 -45.56 9.34
C ILE A 676 -13.51 -44.67 9.02
N GLN A 677 -13.70 -44.26 7.77
CA GLN A 677 -14.92 -43.56 7.37
C GLN A 677 -16.13 -44.50 7.45
N GLU A 678 -17.32 -43.96 7.76
CA GLU A 678 -18.61 -44.68 7.92
C GLU A 678 -19.09 -45.44 6.66
N ASP A 679 -18.23 -45.62 5.66
CA ASP A 679 -18.47 -46.44 4.49
C ASP A 679 -18.18 -47.92 4.79
N GLN A 680 -18.85 -48.45 5.82
CA GLN A 680 -18.77 -49.87 6.21
C GLN A 680 -19.02 -50.79 5.00
N ASN A 681 -19.93 -50.39 4.10
CA ASN A 681 -20.23 -51.11 2.87
C ASN A 681 -19.01 -51.30 1.97
N ALA A 682 -18.17 -50.27 1.79
CA ALA A 682 -16.98 -50.37 0.95
C ALA A 682 -15.89 -51.24 1.60
N SER A 683 -15.67 -51.10 2.92
CA SER A 683 -14.71 -51.95 3.64
C SER A 683 -15.15 -53.41 3.69
N ASP A 684 -16.44 -53.67 3.94
CA ASP A 684 -17.03 -55.01 3.95
C ASP A 684 -16.98 -55.65 2.56
N SER A 685 -17.23 -54.86 1.50
CA SER A 685 -17.09 -55.33 0.13
C SER A 685 -15.64 -55.71 -0.19
N LEU A 686 -14.66 -54.90 0.23
CA LEU A 686 -13.24 -55.21 0.04
C LEU A 686 -12.80 -56.43 0.84
N ASP A 687 -13.24 -56.56 2.09
CA ASP A 687 -12.99 -57.74 2.90
C ASP A 687 -13.64 -58.99 2.31
N TRP A 688 -14.87 -58.88 1.81
CA TRP A 688 -15.55 -59.95 1.10
C TRP A 688 -14.76 -60.36 -0.15
N VAL A 689 -14.34 -59.41 -0.99
CA VAL A 689 -13.51 -59.68 -2.18
C VAL A 689 -12.21 -60.38 -1.76
N ASN A 690 -11.50 -59.84 -0.76
CA ASN A 690 -10.24 -60.41 -0.30
C ASN A 690 -10.39 -61.82 0.27
N ARG A 691 -11.46 -62.09 1.03
CA ARG A 691 -11.77 -63.45 1.50
C ARG A 691 -12.03 -64.41 0.34
N ASN A 692 -12.72 -63.96 -0.70
CA ASN A 692 -12.97 -64.78 -1.88
C ASN A 692 -11.72 -64.98 -2.76
N LEU A 693 -10.78 -64.02 -2.77
CA LEU A 693 -9.49 -64.20 -3.45
C LEU A 693 -8.63 -65.28 -2.81
N LEU A 694 -8.81 -65.60 -1.53
CA LEU A 694 -8.08 -66.71 -0.87
C LEU A 694 -8.40 -68.07 -1.50
N TYR A 695 -9.55 -68.24 -2.16
CA TYR A 695 -9.88 -69.48 -2.87
C TYR A 695 -8.94 -69.76 -4.05
N LEU A 696 -8.23 -68.74 -4.55
CA LEU A 696 -7.26 -68.90 -5.63
C LEU A 696 -5.92 -69.51 -5.17
N TYR A 697 -5.66 -69.55 -3.86
CA TYR A 697 -4.37 -69.97 -3.31
C TYR A 697 -4.44 -71.38 -2.71
N GLN A 698 -3.42 -72.18 -3.01
CA GLN A 698 -3.18 -73.48 -2.38
C GLN A 698 -2.53 -73.32 -1.00
N ASN A 699 -1.63 -72.35 -0.86
CA ASN A 699 -0.96 -72.03 0.38
C ASN A 699 -0.76 -70.52 0.51
N VAL A 700 -1.04 -69.97 1.69
CA VAL A 700 -0.59 -68.64 2.11
C VAL A 700 0.04 -68.79 3.48
N SER A 701 1.32 -68.46 3.61
CA SER A 701 2.09 -68.56 4.85
C SER A 701 2.74 -67.23 5.20
N LEU A 702 2.65 -66.85 6.47
CA LEU A 702 3.32 -65.69 7.04
C LEU A 702 4.66 -66.12 7.64
N VAL A 703 5.76 -65.59 7.12
CA VAL A 703 7.12 -65.92 7.52
C VAL A 703 7.73 -64.74 8.27
N ASP A 704 8.19 -65.01 9.49
CA ASP A 704 8.89 -64.07 10.36
C ASP A 704 10.37 -64.43 10.40
N MET A 705 11.15 -63.70 9.61
CA MET A 705 12.60 -63.92 9.45
C MET A 705 13.39 -63.64 10.74
N GLU A 706 12.94 -62.71 11.58
CA GLU A 706 13.66 -62.34 12.81
C GLU A 706 13.50 -63.42 13.89
N ASN A 707 12.30 -64.00 13.99
CA ASN A 707 12.00 -65.05 14.96
C ASN A 707 12.21 -66.46 14.41
N ASP A 708 12.67 -66.57 13.15
CA ASP A 708 12.83 -67.84 12.43
C ASP A 708 11.57 -68.73 12.49
N THR A 709 10.39 -68.14 12.24
CA THR A 709 9.11 -68.87 12.27
C THR A 709 8.30 -68.70 11.00
N ALA A 710 7.52 -69.74 10.65
CA ALA A 710 6.51 -69.67 9.61
C ALA A 710 5.15 -70.12 10.14
N VAL A 711 4.11 -69.36 9.79
CA VAL A 711 2.72 -69.61 10.19
C VAL A 711 1.86 -69.75 8.93
N PRO A 712 1.33 -70.94 8.63
CA PRO A 712 0.39 -71.14 7.54
C PRO A 712 -0.96 -70.50 7.90
N LEU A 713 -1.45 -69.62 7.03
CA LEU A 713 -2.73 -68.95 7.16
C LEU A 713 -3.82 -69.63 6.31
N VAL A 714 -3.44 -70.10 5.12
CA VAL A 714 -4.30 -70.88 4.22
C VAL A 714 -3.51 -72.10 3.75
N MET A 715 -4.13 -73.28 3.77
CA MET A 715 -3.54 -74.52 3.27
C MET A 715 -4.64 -75.46 2.76
N ASN A 716 -4.83 -75.48 1.45
CA ASN A 716 -5.84 -76.29 0.77
C ASN A 716 -5.22 -77.59 0.24
N SER A 717 -4.57 -78.37 1.11
CA SER A 717 -3.86 -79.62 0.77
C SER A 717 -4.23 -80.80 1.68
N PRO A 718 -4.30 -82.06 1.20
CA PRO A 718 -4.48 -83.24 2.05
C PRO A 718 -3.31 -83.43 3.03
N TYR A 719 -2.16 -82.80 2.77
CA TYR A 719 -1.00 -82.79 3.66
C TYR A 719 -1.07 -81.71 4.76
N ARG A 720 -2.23 -81.04 4.92
CA ARG A 720 -2.49 -80.03 5.97
C ARG A 720 -2.04 -80.48 7.36
N LYS A 721 -2.23 -81.77 7.71
CA LYS A 721 -1.81 -82.32 9.01
C LYS A 721 -0.29 -82.20 9.29
N TYR A 722 0.54 -82.15 8.25
CA TYR A 722 1.99 -82.00 8.39
C TYR A 722 2.41 -80.53 8.45
N PHE A 723 1.74 -79.65 7.70
CA PHE A 723 2.22 -78.29 7.49
C PHE A 723 1.38 -77.19 8.14
N TYR A 724 0.20 -77.48 8.71
CA TYR A 724 -0.74 -76.49 9.27
C TYR A 724 -0.55 -76.24 10.77
N GLN A 725 0.68 -75.96 11.20
CA GLN A 725 1.01 -75.53 12.57
C GLN A 725 2.16 -74.53 12.52
N LYS A 726 2.22 -73.60 13.47
CA LYS A 726 3.39 -72.70 13.62
C LYS A 726 4.63 -73.54 13.87
N ARG A 727 5.70 -73.30 13.11
CA ARG A 727 6.98 -74.01 13.24
C ARG A 727 8.15 -73.03 13.29
N THR A 728 9.21 -73.43 13.99
CA THR A 728 10.52 -72.78 14.09
C THR A 728 11.50 -73.50 13.15
N GLY A 729 12.48 -72.79 12.58
CA GLY A 729 13.42 -73.36 11.61
C GLY A 729 12.92 -73.23 10.17
N ILE A 730 12.96 -72.02 9.59
CA ILE A 730 12.45 -71.77 8.24
C ILE A 730 13.14 -72.67 7.21
N GLN A 731 14.45 -72.87 7.35
CA GLN A 731 15.23 -73.71 6.43
C GLN A 731 14.79 -75.18 6.48
N ASP A 732 14.51 -75.71 7.67
CA ASP A 732 14.00 -77.08 7.84
C ASP A 732 12.59 -77.23 7.26
N ILE A 733 11.73 -76.23 7.44
CA ILE A 733 10.39 -76.20 6.85
C ILE A 733 10.48 -76.24 5.33
N VAL A 734 11.35 -75.44 4.73
CA VAL A 734 11.58 -75.41 3.27
C VAL A 734 12.10 -76.76 2.79
N GLN A 735 13.08 -77.36 3.47
CA GLN A 735 13.62 -78.67 3.10
C GLN A 735 12.55 -79.78 3.17
N GLN A 736 11.74 -79.79 4.25
CA GLN A 736 10.66 -80.74 4.40
C GLN A 736 9.60 -80.56 3.32
N TYR A 737 9.19 -79.32 3.04
CA TYR A 737 8.23 -79.01 1.98
C TYR A 737 8.76 -79.42 0.60
N THR A 738 10.05 -79.17 0.33
CA THR A 738 10.71 -79.56 -0.93
C THR A 738 10.66 -81.07 -1.14
N ARG A 739 10.99 -81.87 -0.12
CA ARG A 739 11.02 -83.35 -0.22
C ARG A 739 9.64 -83.98 -0.36
N THR A 740 8.60 -83.30 0.12
CA THR A 740 7.25 -83.87 0.25
C THR A 740 6.27 -83.37 -0.81
N MET A 741 6.39 -82.11 -1.22
CA MET A 741 5.43 -81.43 -2.09
C MET A 741 5.98 -81.10 -3.47
N ILE A 742 7.30 -80.97 -3.64
CA ILE A 742 7.91 -80.53 -4.91
C ILE A 742 8.43 -81.74 -5.70
N HIS A 743 8.10 -81.78 -7.00
CA HIS A 743 8.56 -82.84 -7.92
C HIS A 743 10.09 -82.98 -7.89
N PRO A 744 10.66 -84.20 -7.91
CA PRO A 744 12.11 -84.43 -7.74
C PRO A 744 13.01 -83.56 -8.62
N GLU A 745 12.65 -83.39 -9.90
CA GLU A 745 13.40 -82.57 -10.86
C GLU A 745 13.39 -81.06 -10.55
N ASP A 746 12.44 -80.57 -9.76
CA ASP A 746 12.31 -79.15 -9.41
C ASP A 746 12.94 -78.78 -8.05
N GLN A 747 13.37 -79.78 -7.28
CA GLN A 747 13.78 -79.60 -5.87
C GLN A 747 14.99 -78.67 -5.69
N GLU A 748 16.04 -78.83 -6.49
CA GLU A 748 17.24 -77.98 -6.39
C GLU A 748 16.94 -76.51 -6.74
N ARG A 749 16.15 -76.30 -7.80
CA ARG A 749 15.70 -74.97 -8.23
C ARG A 749 14.80 -74.32 -7.17
N PHE A 750 13.95 -75.10 -6.51
CA PHE A 750 13.07 -74.63 -5.44
C PHE A 750 13.84 -74.25 -4.16
N LEU A 751 14.88 -75.01 -3.80
CA LEU A 751 15.78 -74.66 -2.69
C LEU A 751 16.51 -73.34 -2.97
N THR A 752 17.03 -73.18 -4.19
CA THR A 752 17.67 -71.93 -4.62
C THR A 752 16.69 -70.75 -4.59
N PHE A 753 15.43 -70.96 -4.99
CA PHE A 753 14.38 -69.95 -4.89
C PHE A 753 14.15 -69.49 -3.44
N ASN A 754 14.16 -70.43 -2.47
CA ASN A 754 13.95 -70.15 -1.05
C ASN A 754 15.23 -69.84 -0.24
N GLU A 755 16.38 -69.65 -0.90
CA GLU A 755 17.64 -69.30 -0.22
C GLU A 755 17.52 -67.96 0.54
N LEU A 756 17.63 -68.04 1.88
CA LEU A 756 17.30 -66.95 2.81
C LEU A 756 18.26 -65.75 2.70
N ASP A 757 19.56 -66.01 2.62
CA ASP A 757 20.60 -64.96 2.61
C ASP A 757 20.49 -64.03 1.38
N SER A 758 20.10 -64.58 0.23
CA SER A 758 19.97 -63.84 -1.02
C SER A 758 18.53 -63.33 -1.28
N MET A 759 17.54 -63.77 -0.50
CA MET A 759 16.11 -63.56 -0.76
C MET A 759 15.72 -62.08 -0.84
N MET A 760 16.02 -61.31 0.21
CA MET A 760 15.68 -59.89 0.27
C MET A 760 16.40 -59.07 -0.81
N GLY A 761 17.62 -59.46 -1.16
CA GLY A 761 18.37 -58.85 -2.25
C GLY A 761 17.70 -59.06 -3.61
N ARG A 762 17.19 -60.28 -3.87
CA ARG A 762 16.46 -60.63 -5.11
C ARG A 762 15.12 -59.92 -5.19
N ILE A 763 14.35 -59.89 -4.10
CA ILE A 763 13.06 -59.18 -4.02
C ILE A 763 13.23 -57.69 -4.33
N ARG A 764 14.24 -57.02 -3.77
CA ARG A 764 14.49 -55.60 -4.03
C ARG A 764 14.81 -55.32 -5.50
N LYS A 765 15.61 -56.19 -6.14
CA LYS A 765 15.99 -56.09 -7.56
C LYS A 765 14.85 -56.41 -8.52
N SER A 766 13.87 -57.22 -8.11
CA SER A 766 12.73 -57.61 -8.93
C SER A 766 11.81 -56.43 -9.23
N PRO A 767 11.40 -56.14 -10.48
CA PRO A 767 10.51 -55.02 -10.82
C PRO A 767 9.21 -54.99 -10.02
N GLU A 768 8.64 -56.14 -9.71
CA GLU A 768 7.34 -56.27 -9.03
C GLU A 768 7.45 -56.20 -7.49
N GLY A 769 8.68 -56.15 -6.95
CA GLY A 769 8.91 -56.18 -5.50
C GLY A 769 8.54 -57.53 -4.86
N MET A 770 8.48 -58.58 -5.68
CA MET A 770 8.29 -59.97 -5.29
C MET A 770 9.18 -60.86 -6.14
N ILE A 771 9.50 -62.05 -5.65
CA ILE A 771 10.06 -63.12 -6.50
C ILE A 771 8.99 -64.18 -6.72
N SER A 772 8.87 -64.65 -7.95
CA SER A 772 7.94 -65.72 -8.32
C SER A 772 8.65 -66.80 -9.12
N GLY A 773 8.26 -68.05 -8.93
CA GLY A 773 8.79 -69.20 -9.66
C GLY A 773 7.71 -70.26 -9.88
N GLY A 774 7.67 -70.83 -11.09
CA GLY A 774 6.79 -71.96 -11.41
C GLY A 774 7.45 -73.28 -11.05
N PHE A 775 6.76 -74.13 -10.26
CA PHE A 775 7.24 -75.43 -9.80
C PHE A 775 6.12 -76.47 -9.89
N ARG A 776 6.48 -77.73 -10.19
CA ARG A 776 5.53 -78.84 -10.09
C ARG A 776 5.32 -79.21 -8.62
N THR A 777 4.12 -78.95 -8.13
CA THR A 777 3.71 -79.13 -6.74
C THR A 777 2.60 -80.16 -6.64
N LEU A 778 2.68 -81.05 -5.67
CA LEU A 778 1.75 -82.16 -5.46
C LEU A 778 0.37 -81.63 -5.04
N GLY A 779 -0.64 -81.92 -5.86
CA GLY A 779 -2.02 -81.51 -5.67
C GLY A 779 -2.85 -82.44 -4.79
N ASN A 780 -4.13 -82.10 -4.64
CA ASN A 780 -5.06 -82.83 -3.78
C ASN A 780 -5.52 -84.17 -4.37
N ASP A 781 -5.38 -84.32 -5.68
CA ASP A 781 -5.61 -85.54 -6.46
C ASP A 781 -4.42 -86.51 -6.41
N GLY A 782 -3.30 -86.10 -5.79
CA GLY A 782 -2.07 -86.89 -5.74
C GLY A 782 -1.22 -86.79 -7.01
N GLU A 783 -1.58 -85.92 -7.96
CA GLU A 783 -0.79 -85.63 -9.15
C GLU A 783 0.01 -84.33 -8.99
N TYR A 784 1.07 -84.17 -9.79
CA TYR A 784 1.88 -82.95 -9.78
C TYR A 784 1.35 -81.93 -10.78
N HIS A 785 1.07 -80.72 -10.30
CA HIS A 785 0.58 -79.61 -11.11
C HIS A 785 1.54 -78.44 -11.08
N TRP A 786 1.49 -77.60 -12.12
CA TRP A 786 2.28 -76.38 -12.11
C TRP A 786 1.62 -75.36 -11.18
N ASP A 787 2.37 -74.95 -10.15
CA ASP A 787 1.99 -73.88 -9.23
C ASP A 787 2.97 -72.72 -9.37
N ILE A 788 2.47 -71.49 -9.25
CA ILE A 788 3.31 -70.30 -9.05
C ILE A 788 3.50 -70.11 -7.55
N HIS A 789 4.76 -70.17 -7.13
CA HIS A 789 5.20 -69.82 -5.80
C HIS A 789 5.71 -68.38 -5.82
N SER A 790 5.23 -67.54 -4.90
CA SER A 790 5.63 -66.13 -4.80
C SER A 790 6.01 -65.77 -3.38
N ILE A 791 7.02 -64.92 -3.23
CA ILE A 791 7.50 -64.39 -1.95
C ILE A 791 7.60 -62.88 -2.04
N PHE A 792 6.93 -62.18 -1.13
CA PHE A 792 6.97 -60.72 -1.06
C PHE A 792 6.86 -60.21 0.37
N PRO A 793 7.45 -59.04 0.67
CA PRO A 793 7.40 -58.45 2.00
C PRO A 793 6.03 -57.82 2.28
N ALA A 794 5.55 -57.97 3.50
CA ALA A 794 4.33 -57.36 4.03
C ALA A 794 4.60 -56.74 5.40
N ILE A 795 4.04 -55.55 5.66
CA ILE A 795 4.23 -54.85 6.93
C ILE A 795 3.00 -55.06 7.81
N ARG A 796 3.24 -55.46 9.07
CA ARG A 796 2.18 -55.58 10.09
C ARG A 796 2.69 -55.03 11.40
N LYS A 797 2.01 -54.01 11.94
CA LYS A 797 2.35 -53.36 13.22
C LYS A 797 3.82 -52.89 13.28
N GLY A 798 4.31 -52.27 12.20
CA GLY A 798 5.68 -51.75 12.12
C GLY A 798 6.77 -52.80 11.86
N LYS A 799 6.45 -54.11 11.87
CA LYS A 799 7.38 -55.19 11.56
C LYS A 799 7.19 -55.71 10.13
N VAL A 800 8.31 -56.02 9.46
CA VAL A 800 8.32 -56.64 8.13
C VAL A 800 8.25 -58.15 8.26
N TYR A 801 7.26 -58.75 7.59
CA TYR A 801 7.11 -60.19 7.40
C TYR A 801 7.29 -60.52 5.92
N LEU A 802 7.54 -61.78 5.58
CA LEU A 802 7.41 -62.28 4.22
C LEU A 802 6.10 -63.06 4.09
N LEU A 803 5.33 -62.76 3.05
CA LEU A 803 4.21 -63.60 2.62
C LEU A 803 4.72 -64.56 1.55
N TYR A 804 4.61 -65.84 1.85
CA TYR A 804 4.81 -66.92 0.89
C TYR A 804 3.45 -67.40 0.41
N THR A 805 3.27 -67.44 -0.91
CA THR A 805 2.02 -67.89 -1.53
C THR A 805 2.29 -68.94 -2.59
N ALA A 806 1.44 -69.96 -2.68
CA ALA A 806 1.40 -70.90 -3.80
C ALA A 806 -0.02 -70.88 -4.39
N ARG A 807 -0.13 -70.76 -5.71
CA ARG A 807 -1.41 -70.84 -6.43
C ARG A 807 -1.26 -71.66 -7.69
N HIS A 808 -2.35 -72.26 -8.12
CA HIS A 808 -2.36 -73.02 -9.36
C HIS A 808 -2.02 -72.13 -10.55
N PHE A 809 -1.15 -72.63 -11.42
CA PHE A 809 -0.93 -72.05 -12.73
C PHE A 809 -1.92 -72.73 -13.69
N PRO A 810 -3.01 -72.06 -14.09
CA PRO A 810 -3.84 -72.61 -15.15
C PRO A 810 -2.96 -72.71 -16.39
N LYS A 811 -2.62 -73.92 -16.82
CA LYS A 811 -1.98 -74.15 -18.12
C LYS A 811 -2.81 -73.39 -19.16
N ALA A 812 -2.19 -72.44 -19.85
CA ALA A 812 -2.57 -72.23 -21.24
C ALA A 812 -2.32 -73.58 -21.93
N ASN A 813 -3.36 -74.19 -22.50
CA ASN A 813 -3.19 -75.39 -23.29
C ASN A 813 -2.15 -75.12 -24.39
N ALA A 814 -1.03 -75.84 -24.31
CA ALA A 814 0.02 -75.99 -25.32
C ALA A 814 0.85 -74.74 -25.66
#